data_AF-A0A7X7UBG0-F1
#
_entry.id   AF-A0A7X7UBG0-F1
#
_cell.length_a   1.000
_cell.length_b   1.000
_cell.length_c   1.000
_cell.angle_alpha   90.00
_cell.angle_beta   90.00
_cell.angle_gamma   90.00
#
_symmetry.space_group_name_H-M   'P 1'
#
loop_
_entity.id
_entity.type
_entity.pdbx_description
1 polymer ?
#
loop_
_entity_poly.entity_id
_entity_poly.type
_entity_poly.pdbx_seq_one_letter_code
_entity_poly.pdbx_strand_id
1 'polypeptide(L)'
;MCEFRKLATIGWLVLILTILACGFGCADKSTGSGSDDDDDNDTTDDDAPASGVGSYSVHLNLAPVAIGDGPEIAARTVYTPAGEELTAQTILVSDVLASLDAFTADAGNFTYRFINFFDLESAAAVAFADLANVAFYEDPDKTVLCLGWLVPGHEADSLCDMENGYLVTIPVDGAYELQDLAYVNERSGEQPTHLGETVALRAVAHTGANTIVSGSYLKTYLQQDGYGVKVFADPAATVADQGYDGTLYAEAETFPGDEIFVLGHITLHNGMIELVPLSAYHLAVLSINNPVPDPVTLTIGELKDDRYRYCGVLTRLDDVRIVDVNPDDPTTDWPDFGTKSKDIVIQHSTGGDKIGLPVYEHTGLPGSEKPADGFDVIGVPEVDGEATQLFPRRVEDINPTDQRLAGTIRVTVNGEDLSALVDLADLPAGQQPIGEDGALVPVVSLAEVAHAAGLTRNPKLLDFKPVAYDGRQPFDTLYYDELKSGTLYQDTPTEEEQPDPMVSSYFWAQMGLSEIYFLRGVTQIQAFRAVEPPTEGEAEYGEGITLKINGHSFAVPFAGMATTEYEGQEVIPAAQLINDLVIGQFTMGGSFTTEQIKLLYDYRLVSKDADDEATVRYADLAGGYVVVDDDPYIFFPDLGDAYRVDQLLVVEMKRYIQVDLGDGSDPTVVYLSDCATESVDVGDGTMEDVVFFKTVLDEAGVDTGTGMYRYEFWLIASDEFASTWDYGHGHLESMYFRPLENRGYTVDPEIAAYGGRVSTKAVYEIELHDVPQEAPSIQVIVDGVTLWGNDANSCDGCHFKEDTLQLPIDCTSCHDVP
;
A
#
# COMPACT_ATOMS: atom_id res chain seq x y z
N MET A 1 2.21 -56.12 -26.60
CA MET A 1 2.78 -57.46 -26.28
C MET A 1 4.22 -57.24 -25.83
N CYS A 2 4.66 -57.91 -24.75
CA CYS A 2 6.05 -58.02 -24.25
C CYS A 2 6.86 -56.72 -23.99
N GLU A 3 7.34 -56.57 -22.74
CA GLU A 3 8.38 -55.60 -22.28
C GLU A 3 7.97 -54.11 -22.40
N PHE A 4 8.42 -53.13 -21.59
CA PHE A 4 9.32 -53.00 -20.41
C PHE A 4 8.74 -51.89 -19.48
N ARG A 5 9.22 -51.47 -18.29
CA ARG A 5 10.37 -51.70 -17.36
C ARG A 5 9.76 -51.83 -15.91
N LYS A 6 10.40 -52.02 -14.73
CA LYS A 6 11.67 -51.65 -14.04
C LYS A 6 11.77 -50.17 -13.59
N LEU A 7 12.20 -49.83 -12.37
CA LEU A 7 12.68 -50.63 -11.22
C LEU A 7 12.49 -49.85 -9.89
N ALA A 8 12.45 -50.57 -8.75
CA ALA A 8 12.38 -50.00 -7.41
C ALA A 8 13.76 -49.51 -6.89
N THR A 9 13.79 -48.72 -5.80
CA THR A 9 14.35 -49.11 -4.48
C THR A 9 14.26 -47.99 -3.42
N ILE A 10 13.59 -48.31 -2.29
CA ILE A 10 13.80 -47.86 -0.88
C ILE A 10 14.72 -46.64 -0.60
N GLY A 11 14.23 -45.65 0.17
CA GLY A 11 15.09 -44.99 1.18
C GLY A 11 14.78 -43.57 1.69
N TRP A 12 14.10 -43.48 2.85
CA TRP A 12 14.25 -42.45 3.91
C TRP A 12 13.85 -40.98 3.69
N LEU A 13 13.45 -40.35 4.82
CA LEU A 13 13.11 -38.95 5.11
C LEU A 13 12.35 -38.13 4.03
N VAL A 14 11.09 -37.83 4.34
CA VAL A 14 10.52 -36.50 4.12
C VAL A 14 10.42 -35.83 5.49
N LEU A 15 11.04 -34.67 5.63
CA LEU A 15 10.96 -33.74 6.75
C LEU A 15 10.86 -32.34 6.12
N ILE A 16 10.17 -31.41 6.78
CA ILE A 16 9.87 -30.06 6.30
C ILE A 16 8.87 -30.07 5.12
N LEU A 17 7.61 -29.79 5.44
CA LEU A 17 6.69 -29.12 4.53
C LEU A 17 6.12 -27.92 5.29
N THR A 18 6.42 -26.73 4.76
CA THR A 18 5.72 -25.45 4.94
C THR A 18 5.10 -25.14 6.32
N ILE A 19 5.86 -24.47 7.18
CA ILE A 19 5.31 -23.40 8.04
C ILE A 19 5.49 -22.11 7.22
N LEU A 20 4.38 -21.53 6.76
CA LEU A 20 4.28 -20.16 6.20
C LEU A 20 2.79 -19.87 5.96
N ALA A 21 2.09 -19.53 7.03
CA ALA A 21 0.92 -18.66 6.94
C ALA A 21 1.45 -17.23 7.12
N CYS A 22 1.02 -16.30 6.26
CA CYS A 22 1.42 -14.90 6.41
C CYS A 22 0.61 -14.28 7.54
N GLY A 23 1.28 -13.94 8.64
CA GLY A 23 0.67 -13.14 9.71
C GLY A 23 0.57 -11.68 9.27
N PHE A 24 -0.54 -11.32 8.65
CA PHE A 24 -1.07 -9.95 8.71
C PHE A 24 -2.21 -9.99 9.71
N GLY A 25 -1.93 -9.55 10.94
CA GLY A 25 -2.82 -9.69 12.09
C GLY A 25 -3.96 -8.67 12.11
N CYS A 26 -4.90 -8.76 11.17
CA CYS A 26 -6.22 -8.18 11.38
C CYS A 26 -6.91 -8.87 12.57
N ALA A 27 -7.68 -8.12 13.35
CA ALA A 27 -8.34 -8.63 14.56
C ALA A 27 -9.61 -9.43 14.20
N ASP A 28 -9.40 -10.63 13.68
CA ASP A 28 -10.45 -11.62 13.45
C ASP A 28 -11.25 -11.84 14.75
N LYS A 29 -12.51 -11.40 14.77
CA LYS A 29 -13.44 -11.68 15.86
C LYS A 29 -13.80 -13.15 15.77
N SER A 30 -12.95 -14.00 16.37
CA SER A 30 -12.91 -15.47 16.22
C SER A 30 -14.28 -16.15 16.35
N THR A 31 -15.03 -16.17 15.25
CA THR A 31 -16.22 -16.98 15.06
C THR A 31 -15.74 -18.41 14.89
N GLY A 32 -15.70 -19.16 15.99
CA GLY A 32 -15.07 -20.49 16.05
C GLY A 32 -15.62 -21.46 15.01
N SER A 33 -14.98 -21.52 13.84
CA SER A 33 -15.39 -22.33 12.70
C SER A 33 -14.95 -23.78 12.91
N GLY A 34 -15.67 -24.48 13.77
CA GLY A 34 -15.52 -25.92 13.99
C GLY A 34 -15.64 -26.69 12.67
N SER A 35 -14.53 -27.25 12.19
CA SER A 35 -14.50 -28.08 10.99
C SER A 35 -14.97 -29.50 11.32
N ASP A 36 -16.26 -29.65 11.64
CA ASP A 36 -16.87 -30.88 12.14
C ASP A 36 -17.14 -31.92 11.03
N ASP A 37 -16.05 -32.51 10.53
CA ASP A 37 -16.04 -33.80 9.83
C ASP A 37 -16.06 -34.95 10.86
N ASP A 38 -17.21 -35.22 11.51
CA ASP A 38 -17.63 -36.60 11.88
C ASP A 38 -19.10 -36.67 12.39
N ASP A 39 -19.80 -37.76 12.03
CA ASP A 39 -21.19 -38.03 12.46
C ASP A 39 -21.29 -38.41 13.95
N ASP A 40 -21.79 -37.53 14.84
CA ASP A 40 -22.56 -38.00 16.02
C ASP A 40 -23.63 -37.01 16.51
N ASN A 41 -24.76 -37.55 16.95
CA ASN A 41 -25.99 -36.79 17.23
C ASN A 41 -26.16 -36.54 18.74
N ASP A 42 -25.56 -35.47 19.27
CA ASP A 42 -25.90 -34.90 20.58
C ASP A 42 -26.21 -33.40 20.43
N THR A 43 -27.24 -32.92 21.13
CA THR A 43 -27.78 -31.56 20.97
C THR A 43 -27.50 -30.74 22.23
N THR A 44 -26.31 -30.14 22.29
CA THR A 44 -25.88 -29.30 23.41
C THR A 44 -25.12 -28.06 22.94
N ASP A 45 -25.86 -27.06 22.48
CA ASP A 45 -25.59 -25.62 22.66
C ASP A 45 -24.12 -25.19 22.57
N ASP A 46 -23.49 -25.36 21.40
CA ASP A 46 -22.28 -24.61 21.02
C ASP A 46 -22.65 -23.16 20.65
N ASP A 47 -23.30 -22.47 21.60
CA ASP A 47 -23.48 -21.02 21.56
C ASP A 47 -22.09 -20.37 21.56
N ALA A 48 -21.78 -19.62 20.49
CA ALA A 48 -20.53 -18.86 20.40
C ALA A 48 -20.35 -17.99 21.66
N PRO A 49 -19.13 -17.94 22.26
CA PRO A 49 -18.94 -17.37 23.58
C PRO A 49 -19.40 -15.91 23.62
N ALA A 50 -20.46 -15.63 24.38
CA ALA A 50 -21.06 -14.30 24.53
C ALA A 50 -20.22 -13.36 25.44
N SER A 51 -18.90 -13.38 25.27
CA SER A 51 -18.00 -12.33 25.72
C SER A 51 -18.32 -11.05 24.94
N GLY A 52 -19.10 -10.16 25.55
CA GLY A 52 -19.49 -8.86 24.97
C GLY A 52 -18.35 -7.82 24.89
N VAL A 53 -17.12 -8.30 24.78
CA VAL A 53 -15.95 -7.58 24.26
C VAL A 53 -15.29 -8.58 23.33
N GLY A 54 -15.19 -8.24 22.04
CA GLY A 54 -14.52 -9.06 21.03
C GLY A 54 -13.04 -9.34 21.32
N SER A 55 -12.45 -10.20 20.49
CA SER A 55 -11.00 -10.39 20.45
C SER A 55 -10.39 -9.23 19.68
N TYR A 56 -9.49 -8.46 20.30
CA TYR A 56 -8.84 -7.30 19.68
C TYR A 56 -7.34 -7.29 19.97
N SER A 57 -6.53 -6.74 19.07
CA SER A 57 -5.11 -6.44 19.33
C SER A 57 -4.93 -4.97 19.71
N VAL A 58 -4.22 -4.72 20.81
CA VAL A 58 -3.71 -3.39 21.19
C VAL A 58 -2.22 -3.49 21.48
N HIS A 59 -1.46 -2.43 21.24
CA HIS A 59 -0.01 -2.45 21.40
C HIS A 59 0.41 -1.87 22.76
N LEU A 60 0.98 -2.70 23.66
CA LEU A 60 1.73 -2.17 24.80
C LEU A 60 3.13 -1.77 24.30
N ASN A 61 3.34 -0.46 24.21
CA ASN A 61 4.48 0.19 23.57
C ASN A 61 4.68 -0.12 22.09
N LEU A 62 5.31 -1.26 21.78
CA LEU A 62 5.60 -1.77 20.43
C LEU A 62 5.27 -3.26 20.29
N ALA A 63 4.75 -3.88 21.35
CA ALA A 63 4.42 -5.30 21.40
C ALA A 63 2.89 -5.47 21.33
N PRO A 64 2.35 -6.33 20.45
CA PRO A 64 0.93 -6.63 20.41
C PRO A 64 0.49 -7.37 21.69
N VAL A 65 -0.72 -7.06 22.16
CA VAL A 65 -1.37 -7.63 23.35
C VAL A 65 -2.82 -7.93 23.00
N ALA A 66 -3.21 -9.20 23.09
CA ALA A 66 -4.59 -9.61 22.87
C ALA A 66 -5.49 -9.17 24.04
N ILE A 67 -6.62 -8.56 23.70
CA ILE A 67 -7.73 -8.22 24.60
C ILE A 67 -8.82 -9.27 24.40
N GLY A 68 -9.31 -9.83 25.51
CA GLY A 68 -10.26 -10.95 25.55
C GLY A 68 -9.65 -12.20 26.20
N ASP A 69 -8.40 -12.53 25.88
CA ASP A 69 -7.70 -13.71 26.38
C ASP A 69 -7.15 -13.53 27.81
N GLY A 70 -7.95 -13.89 28.81
CA GLY A 70 -7.50 -14.16 30.19
C GLY A 70 -8.11 -13.30 31.31
N PRO A 71 -8.21 -11.97 31.19
CA PRO A 71 -8.83 -11.10 32.21
C PRO A 71 -10.32 -11.38 32.47
N GLU A 72 -10.82 -11.02 33.66
CA GLU A 72 -12.24 -11.20 34.01
C GLU A 72 -13.12 -10.11 33.35
N ILE A 73 -13.74 -10.48 32.23
CA ILE A 73 -14.82 -9.71 31.60
C ILE A 73 -15.97 -9.55 32.59
N ALA A 74 -16.38 -8.32 32.87
CA ALA A 74 -17.55 -8.04 33.71
C ALA A 74 -18.29 -6.78 33.27
N ALA A 75 -19.60 -6.76 33.55
CA ALA A 75 -20.44 -5.61 33.30
C ALA A 75 -20.07 -4.47 34.27
N ARG A 76 -19.61 -3.34 33.74
CA ARG A 76 -19.23 -2.14 34.53
C ARG A 76 -19.82 -0.90 33.85
N THR A 77 -20.05 0.17 34.63
CA THR A 77 -20.44 1.47 34.08
C THR A 77 -19.18 2.26 33.71
N VAL A 78 -19.05 2.59 32.43
CA VAL A 78 -18.01 3.44 31.86
C VAL A 78 -18.59 4.81 31.48
N TYR A 79 -17.74 5.83 31.45
CA TYR A 79 -18.05 7.14 30.88
C TYR A 79 -17.44 7.23 29.48
N THR A 80 -18.29 7.43 28.47
CA THR A 80 -17.92 7.54 27.05
C THR A 80 -17.13 8.85 26.79
N PRO A 81 -16.48 9.01 25.61
CA PRO A 81 -15.87 10.29 25.23
C PRO A 81 -16.85 11.49 25.19
N ALA A 82 -18.15 11.24 25.02
CA ALA A 82 -19.21 12.26 25.13
C ALA A 82 -19.61 12.58 26.59
N GLY A 83 -19.13 11.79 27.55
CA GLY A 83 -19.42 11.89 28.97
C GLY A 83 -20.73 11.26 29.41
N GLU A 84 -21.19 10.24 28.69
CA GLU A 84 -22.44 9.52 28.98
C GLU A 84 -22.17 8.23 29.77
N GLU A 85 -23.06 7.91 30.72
CA GLU A 85 -22.97 6.68 31.54
C GLU A 85 -23.45 5.46 30.71
N LEU A 86 -22.51 4.72 30.12
CA LEU A 86 -22.76 3.47 29.42
C LEU A 86 -22.49 2.28 30.34
N THR A 87 -23.32 1.24 30.31
CA THR A 87 -23.04 -0.03 31.01
C THR A 87 -22.74 -1.12 30.00
N ALA A 88 -21.45 -1.37 29.78
CA ALA A 88 -20.92 -2.35 28.82
C ALA A 88 -20.31 -3.56 29.55
N GLN A 89 -20.00 -4.63 28.81
CA GLN A 89 -19.00 -5.59 29.26
C GLN A 89 -17.62 -4.95 29.12
N THR A 90 -16.72 -5.24 30.06
CA THR A 90 -15.46 -4.51 30.16
C THR A 90 -14.31 -5.37 30.65
N ILE A 91 -13.09 -5.01 30.26
CA ILE A 91 -11.81 -5.59 30.72
C ILE A 91 -10.98 -4.44 31.32
N LEU A 92 -10.51 -4.56 32.56
CA LEU A 92 -9.70 -3.49 33.17
C LEU A 92 -8.30 -3.44 32.57
N VAL A 93 -7.78 -2.23 32.31
CA VAL A 93 -6.39 -2.05 31.85
C VAL A 93 -5.41 -2.57 32.91
N SER A 94 -5.73 -2.42 34.20
CA SER A 94 -4.94 -3.00 35.29
C SER A 94 -4.81 -4.52 35.23
N ASP A 95 -5.83 -5.21 34.73
CA ASP A 95 -5.92 -6.67 34.74
C ASP A 95 -5.21 -7.25 33.51
N VAL A 96 -5.27 -6.55 32.38
CA VAL A 96 -4.41 -6.79 31.20
C VAL A 96 -2.94 -6.62 31.58
N LEU A 97 -2.56 -5.48 32.17
CA LEU A 97 -1.16 -5.25 32.59
C LEU A 97 -0.67 -6.26 33.64
N ALA A 98 -1.57 -6.82 34.45
CA ALA A 98 -1.22 -7.82 35.46
C ALA A 98 -1.02 -9.23 34.91
N SER A 99 -1.57 -9.57 33.72
CA SER A 99 -1.30 -10.87 33.06
C SER A 99 0.07 -10.92 32.39
N LEU A 100 0.68 -9.76 32.12
CA LEU A 100 1.98 -9.62 31.48
C LEU A 100 3.12 -9.79 32.50
N ASP A 101 3.34 -11.03 32.98
CA ASP A 101 4.34 -11.39 34.00
C ASP A 101 5.73 -10.73 33.80
N ALA A 102 6.17 -10.58 32.54
CA ALA A 102 7.44 -9.96 32.14
C ALA A 102 7.45 -8.41 32.16
N PHE A 103 6.39 -7.78 32.68
CA PHE A 103 6.21 -6.33 32.83
C PHE A 103 5.54 -5.95 34.17
N THR A 104 4.70 -6.81 34.74
CA THR A 104 3.99 -6.59 36.03
C THR A 104 4.90 -6.13 37.19
N ALA A 105 6.17 -6.54 37.21
CA ALA A 105 7.15 -6.12 38.22
C ALA A 105 7.55 -4.64 38.14
N ASP A 106 7.56 -4.07 36.93
CA ASP A 106 8.02 -2.72 36.61
C ASP A 106 6.88 -1.76 36.24
N ALA A 107 5.66 -2.26 36.02
CA ALA A 107 4.48 -1.48 35.64
C ALA A 107 4.22 -0.26 36.55
N GLY A 108 4.51 -0.36 37.85
CA GLY A 108 4.39 0.75 38.82
C GLY A 108 5.46 1.86 38.69
N ASN A 109 6.49 1.66 37.88
CA ASN A 109 7.56 2.62 37.57
C ASN A 109 7.23 3.50 36.35
N PHE A 110 6.06 3.32 35.73
CA PHE A 110 5.62 4.02 34.53
C PHE A 110 4.35 4.85 34.75
N THR A 111 4.22 5.94 33.99
CA THR A 111 2.93 6.52 33.59
C THR A 111 2.58 6.05 32.18
N TYR A 112 1.32 6.21 31.79
CA TYR A 112 0.72 5.57 30.64
C TYR A 112 -0.02 6.61 29.81
N ARG A 113 0.35 6.76 28.53
CA ARG A 113 -0.42 7.52 27.54
C ARG A 113 -1.17 6.54 26.66
N PHE A 114 -2.47 6.76 26.49
CA PHE A 114 -3.25 6.13 25.45
C PHE A 114 -3.15 6.98 24.18
N ILE A 115 -2.95 6.31 23.05
CA ILE A 115 -2.85 6.89 21.71
C ILE A 115 -3.66 5.93 20.83
N ASN A 116 -4.62 6.39 20.04
CA ASN A 116 -5.22 5.49 19.04
C ASN A 116 -4.29 5.39 17.81
N PHE A 117 -4.75 4.90 16.66
CA PHE A 117 -3.88 4.76 15.50
C PHE A 117 -3.39 6.11 14.91
N PHE A 118 -4.20 7.18 15.05
CA PHE A 118 -4.01 8.47 14.37
C PHE A 118 -3.84 9.67 15.32
N ASP A 119 -4.53 9.67 16.46
CA ASP A 119 -4.44 10.76 17.44
C ASP A 119 -3.13 10.68 18.23
N LEU A 120 -2.11 11.33 17.66
CA LEU A 120 -0.79 11.50 18.23
C LEU A 120 -0.71 12.65 19.23
N GLU A 121 -1.75 13.48 19.37
CA GLU A 121 -1.78 14.53 20.39
C GLU A 121 -2.07 13.93 21.78
N SER A 122 -1.56 14.58 22.82
CA SER A 122 -1.36 13.88 24.09
C SER A 122 -2.60 13.83 24.97
N ALA A 123 -3.27 12.67 25.01
CA ALA A 123 -3.93 12.23 26.24
C ALA A 123 -2.95 12.37 27.43
N ALA A 124 -3.47 12.75 28.60
CA ALA A 124 -2.65 12.96 29.79
C ALA A 124 -2.00 11.64 30.24
N ALA A 125 -0.75 11.70 30.69
CA ALA A 125 -0.05 10.50 31.17
C ALA A 125 -0.61 10.05 32.54
N VAL A 126 -1.34 8.93 32.54
CA VAL A 126 -2.04 8.34 33.68
C VAL A 126 -1.06 7.55 34.56
N ALA A 127 -1.19 7.62 35.89
CA ALA A 127 -0.35 6.80 36.77
C ALA A 127 -0.89 5.37 36.88
N PHE A 128 0.00 4.37 37.07
CA PHE A 128 -0.38 2.96 37.20
C PHE A 128 -1.51 2.69 38.21
N ALA A 129 -1.55 3.45 39.32
CA ALA A 129 -2.57 3.29 40.35
C ALA A 129 -3.98 3.72 39.91
N ASP A 130 -4.08 4.61 38.92
CA ASP A 130 -5.35 5.14 38.42
C ASP A 130 -5.95 4.26 37.31
N LEU A 131 -5.12 3.42 36.64
CA LEU A 131 -5.54 2.42 35.64
C LEU A 131 -6.54 1.38 36.17
N ALA A 132 -6.64 1.20 37.48
CA ALA A 132 -7.69 0.39 38.11
C ALA A 132 -9.11 0.97 37.90
N ASN A 133 -9.22 2.19 37.38
CA ASN A 133 -10.46 2.86 36.98
C ASN A 133 -10.57 3.03 35.46
N VAL A 134 -9.72 2.39 34.65
CA VAL A 134 -9.75 2.45 33.18
C VAL A 134 -10.04 1.05 32.64
N ALA A 135 -10.94 0.96 31.66
CA ALA A 135 -11.35 -0.31 31.08
C ALA A 135 -11.54 -0.22 29.56
N PHE A 136 -11.15 -1.29 28.87
CA PHE A 136 -11.54 -1.56 27.49
C PHE A 136 -13.01 -2.01 27.45
N TYR A 137 -13.76 -1.56 26.46
CA TYR A 137 -15.14 -1.95 26.19
C TYR A 137 -15.43 -1.93 24.67
N GLU A 138 -16.34 -2.78 24.20
CA GLU A 138 -16.88 -2.72 22.83
C GLU A 138 -18.08 -1.75 22.84
N ASP A 139 -18.04 -0.71 22.01
CA ASP A 139 -19.10 0.30 21.93
C ASP A 139 -20.32 -0.29 21.21
N PRO A 140 -21.52 -0.32 21.83
CA PRO A 140 -22.66 -1.07 21.31
C PRO A 140 -23.28 -0.47 20.05
N ASP A 141 -23.06 0.83 19.80
CA ASP A 141 -23.64 1.54 18.66
C ASP A 141 -22.66 1.60 17.47
N LYS A 142 -21.37 1.27 17.70
CA LYS A 142 -20.28 1.34 16.71
C LYS A 142 -19.55 0.02 16.45
N THR A 143 -19.62 -0.95 17.36
CA THR A 143 -18.85 -2.21 17.37
C THR A 143 -17.32 -2.07 17.44
N VAL A 144 -16.81 -0.87 17.74
CA VAL A 144 -15.36 -0.60 17.90
C VAL A 144 -14.88 -0.75 19.34
N LEU A 145 -13.60 -1.04 19.51
CA LEU A 145 -12.91 -1.03 20.79
C LEU A 145 -12.71 0.40 21.29
N CYS A 146 -13.27 0.69 22.46
CA CYS A 146 -13.10 1.95 23.16
C CYS A 146 -12.42 1.74 24.53
N LEU A 147 -11.84 2.83 25.02
CA LEU A 147 -11.21 2.97 26.32
C LEU A 147 -12.06 3.92 27.17
N GLY A 148 -12.71 3.39 28.21
CA GLY A 148 -13.62 4.13 29.08
C GLY A 148 -13.13 4.21 30.52
N TRP A 149 -13.41 5.33 31.18
CA TRP A 149 -13.17 5.49 32.62
C TRP A 149 -14.36 5.01 33.43
N LEU A 150 -14.11 4.42 34.60
CA LEU A 150 -15.12 3.95 35.58
C LEU A 150 -15.52 5.03 36.60
N VAL A 151 -14.96 6.23 36.46
CA VAL A 151 -15.17 7.38 37.36
C VAL A 151 -15.40 8.66 36.55
N PRO A 152 -16.35 9.53 36.97
CA PRO A 152 -16.62 10.78 36.28
C PRO A 152 -15.51 11.82 36.51
N GLY A 153 -15.37 12.75 35.58
CA GLY A 153 -14.33 13.79 35.52
C GLY A 153 -13.14 13.47 34.60
N HIS A 154 -13.18 12.33 33.91
CA HIS A 154 -12.15 11.84 32.97
C HIS A 154 -12.73 11.55 31.57
N GLU A 155 -13.87 12.15 31.24
CA GLU A 155 -14.61 11.87 30.00
C GLU A 155 -13.82 12.29 28.75
N ALA A 156 -12.99 13.33 28.85
CA ALA A 156 -12.06 13.77 27.81
C ALA A 156 -10.75 12.96 27.77
N ASP A 157 -10.54 12.02 28.70
CA ASP A 157 -9.42 11.07 28.71
C ASP A 157 -9.88 9.67 28.20
N SER A 158 -11.13 9.53 27.72
CA SER A 158 -11.65 8.32 27.05
C SER A 158 -11.39 8.37 25.53
N LEU A 159 -11.09 7.22 24.92
CA LEU A 159 -10.81 7.10 23.47
C LEU A 159 -11.68 6.01 22.82
N CYS A 160 -11.78 6.04 21.50
CA CYS A 160 -12.33 4.97 20.66
C CYS A 160 -11.41 4.72 19.46
N ASP A 161 -11.76 3.72 18.66
CA ASP A 161 -10.97 3.25 17.51
C ASP A 161 -9.58 2.76 17.97
N MET A 162 -9.58 2.01 19.08
CA MET A 162 -8.39 1.50 19.77
C MET A 162 -7.85 0.19 19.17
N GLU A 163 -8.48 -0.36 18.12
CA GLU A 163 -7.94 -1.43 17.30
C GLU A 163 -6.56 -1.04 16.75
N ASN A 164 -5.53 -1.84 17.07
CA ASN A 164 -4.11 -1.52 16.82
C ASN A 164 -3.58 -0.26 17.55
N GLY A 165 -4.42 0.42 18.35
CA GLY A 165 -4.03 1.55 19.20
C GLY A 165 -2.99 1.17 20.25
N TYR A 166 -2.35 2.19 20.81
CA TYR A 166 -1.14 2.07 21.62
C TYR A 166 -1.33 2.52 23.08
N LEU A 167 -0.83 1.70 23.99
CA LEU A 167 -0.59 2.03 25.39
C LEU A 167 0.90 2.31 25.56
N VAL A 168 1.31 3.58 25.59
CA VAL A 168 2.71 3.99 25.66
C VAL A 168 3.13 4.25 27.11
N THR A 169 4.20 3.59 27.54
CA THR A 169 4.76 3.72 28.89
C THR A 169 5.84 4.80 28.92
N ILE A 170 5.66 5.78 29.81
CA ILE A 170 6.57 6.89 30.02
C ILE A 170 7.20 6.71 31.42
N PRO A 171 8.52 6.50 31.55
CA PRO A 171 9.15 6.27 32.85
C PRO A 171 8.91 7.42 33.82
N VAL A 172 8.50 7.09 35.05
CA VAL A 172 8.30 8.07 36.15
C VAL A 172 9.63 8.73 36.53
N ASP A 173 9.60 10.05 36.77
CA ASP A 173 10.76 10.83 37.19
C ASP A 173 11.48 10.20 38.40
N GLY A 174 12.71 9.72 38.16
CA GLY A 174 13.57 9.12 39.18
C GLY A 174 13.23 7.67 39.56
N ALA A 175 12.31 6.99 38.85
CA ALA A 175 12.12 5.54 39.01
C ALA A 175 13.29 4.74 38.42
N TYR A 176 13.94 5.26 37.37
CA TYR A 176 15.17 4.72 36.78
C TYR A 176 16.26 5.78 36.72
N GLU A 177 17.52 5.35 36.83
CA GLU A 177 18.69 6.19 36.56
C GLU A 177 19.00 6.12 35.05
N LEU A 178 18.52 7.11 34.29
CA LEU A 178 18.75 7.18 32.84
C LEU A 178 20.25 7.39 32.56
N GLN A 179 20.83 6.45 31.81
CA GLN A 179 22.21 6.53 31.31
C GLN A 179 22.21 7.14 29.91
N ASP A 180 23.29 7.86 29.59
CA ASP A 180 23.54 8.38 28.24
C ASP A 180 24.28 7.35 27.35
N LEU A 181 24.32 7.60 26.04
CA LEU A 181 25.04 6.72 25.11
C LEU A 181 26.57 6.78 25.25
N ALA A 182 27.14 7.74 25.99
CA ALA A 182 28.57 7.77 26.27
C ALA A 182 28.96 6.79 27.38
N TYR A 183 28.11 6.63 28.41
CA TYR A 183 28.23 5.60 29.45
C TYR A 183 28.15 4.19 28.85
N VAL A 184 27.13 3.91 28.04
CA VAL A 184 26.94 2.61 27.37
C VAL A 184 28.16 2.25 26.49
N ASN A 185 28.81 3.26 25.90
CA ASN A 185 30.02 3.11 25.10
C ASN A 185 31.35 3.25 25.87
N GLU A 186 31.36 3.35 27.20
CA GLU A 186 32.64 3.32 27.93
C GLU A 186 33.33 1.97 27.69
N ARG A 187 34.58 2.00 27.23
CA ARG A 187 35.34 0.83 26.79
C ARG A 187 36.76 0.82 27.37
N SER A 188 37.21 -0.37 27.76
CA SER A 188 38.57 -0.67 28.19
C SER A 188 39.31 -1.40 27.07
N GLY A 189 39.80 -0.63 26.08
CA GLY A 189 40.25 -1.17 24.80
C GLY A 189 39.05 -1.56 23.94
N GLU A 190 39.05 -2.77 23.38
CA GLU A 190 37.95 -3.27 22.52
C GLU A 190 36.75 -3.82 23.31
N GLN A 191 36.77 -3.80 24.65
CA GLN A 191 35.73 -4.39 25.51
C GLN A 191 34.92 -3.30 26.23
N PRO A 192 33.56 -3.34 26.18
CA PRO A 192 32.72 -2.45 26.97
C PRO A 192 32.92 -2.65 28.47
N THR A 193 32.93 -1.55 29.23
CA THR A 193 33.05 -1.55 30.70
C THR A 193 31.79 -2.10 31.36
N HIS A 194 30.61 -1.82 30.79
CA HIS A 194 29.28 -2.08 31.38
C HIS A 194 28.59 -3.35 30.84
N LEU A 195 29.36 -4.30 30.30
CA LEU A 195 28.82 -5.50 29.67
C LEU A 195 28.05 -6.38 30.66
N GLY A 196 26.77 -6.64 30.38
CA GLY A 196 25.84 -7.40 31.22
C GLY A 196 25.09 -6.58 32.26
N GLU A 197 25.29 -5.25 32.31
CA GLU A 197 24.47 -4.36 33.14
C GLU A 197 23.09 -4.13 32.50
N THR A 198 22.07 -3.94 33.34
CA THR A 198 20.75 -3.45 32.91
C THR A 198 20.74 -1.93 33.00
N VAL A 199 20.45 -1.25 31.91
CA VAL A 199 20.38 0.22 31.84
C VAL A 199 19.03 0.69 31.32
N ALA A 200 18.60 1.85 31.79
CA ALA A 200 17.49 2.62 31.25
C ALA A 200 18.07 3.75 30.40
N LEU A 201 17.58 3.95 29.18
CA LEU A 201 18.14 4.91 28.23
C LEU A 201 17.04 5.61 27.41
N ARG A 202 17.29 6.83 26.96
CA ARG A 202 16.48 7.57 25.98
C ARG A 202 17.40 8.19 24.92
N ALA A 203 17.13 7.95 23.65
CA ALA A 203 17.87 8.56 22.53
C ALA A 203 17.04 8.51 21.23
N VAL A 204 17.41 9.30 20.22
CA VAL A 204 16.68 9.39 18.95
C VAL A 204 17.16 8.29 17.99
N ALA A 205 16.21 7.54 17.42
CA ALA A 205 16.45 6.57 16.37
C ALA A 205 16.80 7.29 15.05
N HIS A 206 17.83 6.81 14.35
CA HIS A 206 18.21 7.31 13.02
C HIS A 206 17.97 6.29 11.88
N THR A 207 17.34 5.16 12.20
CA THR A 207 16.98 4.07 11.29
C THR A 207 15.61 3.51 11.66
N GLY A 208 14.84 3.00 10.70
CA GLY A 208 13.68 2.18 11.03
C GLY A 208 14.04 0.71 11.34
N ALA A 209 13.18 0.03 12.07
CA ALA A 209 13.42 -1.35 12.56
C ALA A 209 13.80 -2.33 11.43
N ASN A 210 13.07 -2.28 10.32
CA ASN A 210 13.30 -3.20 9.19
C ASN A 210 14.21 -2.60 8.11
N THR A 211 14.84 -1.43 8.33
CA THR A 211 15.64 -0.76 7.29
C THR A 211 16.93 -1.53 6.95
N ILE A 212 17.59 -2.12 7.96
CA ILE A 212 18.93 -2.74 7.82
C ILE A 212 18.91 -4.21 8.27
N VAL A 213 17.83 -4.94 7.96
CA VAL A 213 17.61 -6.35 8.32
C VAL A 213 17.36 -7.22 7.10
N SER A 214 17.52 -8.53 7.28
CA SER A 214 16.97 -9.53 6.38
C SER A 214 16.32 -10.63 7.23
N GLY A 215 15.02 -10.46 7.51
CA GLY A 215 14.24 -11.20 8.51
C GLY A 215 13.61 -10.27 9.55
N SER A 216 12.61 -10.76 10.30
CA SER A 216 11.77 -10.01 11.25
C SER A 216 12.45 -9.64 12.59
N TYR A 217 13.70 -9.17 12.52
CA TYR A 217 14.44 -8.67 13.67
C TYR A 217 14.04 -7.23 13.97
N LEU A 218 13.78 -6.90 15.22
CA LEU A 218 13.94 -5.51 15.66
C LEU A 218 15.43 -5.17 15.58
N LYS A 219 15.79 -4.22 14.72
CA LYS A 219 17.16 -3.69 14.63
C LYS A 219 17.14 -2.20 14.33
N THR A 220 17.19 -1.38 15.37
CA THR A 220 17.23 0.08 15.24
C THR A 220 18.47 0.68 15.93
N TYR A 221 18.92 1.82 15.44
CA TYR A 221 20.11 2.52 15.93
C TYR A 221 19.73 3.85 16.54
N LEU A 222 20.09 4.02 17.82
CA LEU A 222 19.88 5.25 18.56
C LEU A 222 21.16 6.07 18.59
N GLN A 223 21.06 7.41 18.51
CA GLN A 223 22.20 8.32 18.59
C GLN A 223 21.93 9.52 19.53
N GLN A 224 22.96 9.91 20.27
CA GLN A 224 22.96 11.03 21.22
C GLN A 224 24.40 11.53 21.39
N ASP A 225 24.63 12.85 21.34
CA ASP A 225 25.95 13.48 21.57
C ASP A 225 27.11 12.85 20.75
N GLY A 226 26.79 12.36 19.55
CA GLY A 226 27.72 11.68 18.65
C GLY A 226 28.14 10.27 19.09
N TYR A 227 27.47 9.66 20.08
CA TYR A 227 27.57 8.24 20.46
C TYR A 227 26.33 7.49 19.94
N GLY A 228 26.47 6.18 19.72
CA GLY A 228 25.42 5.34 19.14
C GLY A 228 25.30 3.96 19.79
N VAL A 229 24.15 3.32 19.67
CA VAL A 229 23.96 1.90 20.04
C VAL A 229 22.95 1.24 19.11
N LYS A 230 23.10 -0.07 18.91
CA LYS A 230 22.09 -0.92 18.25
C LYS A 230 21.14 -1.46 19.31
N VAL A 231 19.85 -1.13 19.23
CA VAL A 231 18.80 -1.91 19.92
C VAL A 231 18.49 -3.12 19.05
N PHE A 232 18.49 -4.31 19.66
CA PHE A 232 18.32 -5.57 18.92
C PHE A 232 17.41 -6.54 19.67
N ALA A 233 16.48 -7.16 18.94
CA ALA A 233 15.73 -8.32 19.39
C ALA A 233 15.61 -9.36 18.26
N ASP A 234 15.96 -10.60 18.56
CA ASP A 234 15.80 -11.76 17.69
C ASP A 234 14.44 -12.45 17.98
N PRO A 235 13.54 -12.57 16.98
CA PRO A 235 12.24 -13.22 17.17
C PRO A 235 12.34 -14.73 17.41
N ALA A 236 13.44 -15.37 16.99
CA ALA A 236 13.67 -16.80 17.20
C ALA A 236 14.29 -17.11 18.58
N ALA A 237 14.70 -16.09 19.36
CA ALA A 237 15.37 -16.26 20.64
C ALA A 237 14.40 -16.52 21.80
N THR A 238 13.81 -17.72 21.86
CA THR A 238 12.86 -18.13 22.92
C THR A 238 13.53 -18.55 24.23
N VAL A 239 14.29 -17.65 24.86
CA VAL A 239 14.99 -17.91 26.15
C VAL A 239 14.04 -17.73 27.34
N ALA A 240 13.05 -18.63 27.42
CA ALA A 240 11.96 -18.60 28.40
C ALA A 240 12.41 -18.52 29.87
N ASP A 241 13.61 -19.00 30.20
CA ASP A 241 14.22 -18.91 31.54
C ASP A 241 14.52 -17.46 32.00
N GLN A 242 14.31 -16.44 31.16
CA GLN A 242 14.54 -15.02 31.47
C GLN A 242 13.35 -14.08 31.20
N GLY A 243 12.20 -14.59 30.72
CA GLY A 243 11.03 -13.75 30.43
C GLY A 243 11.13 -12.88 29.16
N TYR A 244 12.23 -13.01 28.41
CA TYR A 244 12.32 -12.49 27.05
C TYR A 244 11.55 -13.43 26.10
N ASP A 245 10.55 -12.88 25.43
CA ASP A 245 9.95 -13.47 24.23
C ASP A 245 10.30 -12.58 23.03
N GLY A 246 11.00 -13.16 22.06
CA GLY A 246 11.38 -12.49 20.83
C GLY A 246 10.21 -12.27 19.88
N THR A 247 9.20 -13.15 19.91
CA THR A 247 8.15 -13.20 18.88
C THR A 247 7.28 -11.93 18.89
N LEU A 248 7.10 -11.34 20.07
CA LEU A 248 6.42 -10.05 20.30
C LEU A 248 7.11 -8.85 19.62
N TYR A 249 8.32 -9.00 19.07
CA TYR A 249 9.00 -7.97 18.29
C TYR A 249 8.84 -8.12 16.77
N ALA A 250 8.17 -9.17 16.27
CA ALA A 250 8.02 -9.38 14.83
C ALA A 250 7.28 -8.23 14.12
N GLU A 251 6.48 -7.47 14.87
CA GLU A 251 5.66 -6.32 14.42
C GLU A 251 6.17 -4.98 15.02
N ALA A 252 7.29 -4.99 15.75
CA ALA A 252 7.80 -3.84 16.50
C ALA A 252 8.51 -2.81 15.61
N GLU A 253 7.73 -2.01 14.90
CA GLU A 253 8.23 -0.95 14.02
C GLU A 253 8.78 0.27 14.77
N THR A 254 9.79 0.89 14.16
CA THR A 254 10.37 2.18 14.56
C THR A 254 10.80 2.93 13.31
N PHE A 255 10.96 4.25 13.40
CA PHE A 255 11.25 5.13 12.28
C PHE A 255 12.34 6.18 12.63
N PRO A 256 13.02 6.77 11.63
CA PRO A 256 13.96 7.87 11.88
C PRO A 256 13.27 9.07 12.53
N GLY A 257 13.80 9.55 13.65
CA GLY A 257 13.21 10.63 14.44
C GLY A 257 12.36 10.18 15.64
N ASP A 258 12.18 8.87 15.85
CA ASP A 258 11.57 8.35 17.08
C ASP A 258 12.47 8.59 18.29
N GLU A 259 11.98 9.24 19.35
CA GLU A 259 12.63 9.22 20.66
C GLU A 259 12.29 7.90 21.34
N ILE A 260 13.27 7.01 21.45
CA ILE A 260 13.07 5.67 21.99
C ILE A 260 13.57 5.60 23.43
N PHE A 261 12.67 5.23 24.35
CA PHE A 261 13.03 4.69 25.65
C PHE A 261 13.26 3.19 25.57
N VAL A 262 14.31 2.71 26.24
CA VAL A 262 14.60 1.29 26.40
C VAL A 262 15.12 0.99 27.81
N LEU A 263 14.55 -0.05 28.43
CA LEU A 263 15.12 -0.71 29.60
C LEU A 263 15.64 -2.08 29.16
N GLY A 264 16.96 -2.28 29.19
CA GLY A 264 17.58 -3.45 28.56
C GLY A 264 18.96 -3.81 29.08
N HIS A 265 19.43 -4.99 28.69
CA HIS A 265 20.77 -5.49 28.96
C HIS A 265 21.77 -5.00 27.91
N ILE A 266 22.91 -4.48 28.36
CA ILE A 266 24.08 -4.23 27.51
C ILE A 266 24.71 -5.58 27.16
N THR A 267 24.69 -5.96 25.88
CA THR A 267 25.30 -7.19 25.35
C THR A 267 26.43 -6.86 24.36
N LEU A 268 27.05 -7.90 23.77
CA LEU A 268 28.12 -7.75 22.79
C LEU A 268 27.98 -8.82 21.69
N HIS A 269 27.82 -8.40 20.44
CA HIS A 269 27.80 -9.27 19.26
C HIS A 269 28.88 -8.82 18.28
N ASN A 270 29.77 -9.72 17.90
CA ASN A 270 30.91 -9.51 16.98
C ASN A 270 31.77 -8.24 17.23
N GLY A 271 31.72 -7.68 18.44
CA GLY A 271 32.46 -6.47 18.86
C GLY A 271 31.59 -5.20 18.95
N MET A 272 30.41 -5.21 18.35
CA MET A 272 29.37 -4.19 18.52
C MET A 272 28.65 -4.36 19.87
N ILE A 273 28.36 -3.24 20.54
CA ILE A 273 27.45 -3.24 21.69
C ILE A 273 26.02 -3.31 21.15
N GLU A 274 25.23 -4.20 21.72
CA GLU A 274 23.78 -4.24 21.50
C GLU A 274 23.06 -3.96 22.83
N LEU A 275 21.87 -3.39 22.74
CA LEU A 275 20.99 -3.15 23.87
C LEU A 275 19.73 -3.98 23.65
N VAL A 276 19.63 -5.10 24.37
CA VAL A 276 18.52 -6.05 24.26
C VAL A 276 17.49 -5.69 25.34
N PRO A 277 16.26 -5.26 25.01
CA PRO A 277 15.29 -4.87 26.04
C PRO A 277 14.85 -6.08 26.87
N LEU A 278 14.51 -5.86 28.15
CA LEU A 278 14.21 -6.96 29.10
C LEU A 278 13.05 -7.85 28.65
N SER A 279 12.04 -7.24 28.03
CA SER A 279 10.91 -7.87 27.35
C SER A 279 10.34 -6.86 26.33
N ALA A 280 9.47 -7.28 25.42
CA ALA A 280 8.97 -6.39 24.35
C ALA A 280 8.21 -5.15 24.87
N TYR A 281 7.68 -5.22 26.10
CA TYR A 281 7.04 -4.11 26.81
C TYR A 281 8.02 -3.07 27.37
N HIS A 282 9.33 -3.31 27.30
CA HIS A 282 10.38 -2.43 27.82
C HIS A 282 11.07 -1.56 26.75
N LEU A 283 10.47 -1.44 25.57
CA LEU A 283 10.91 -0.61 24.45
C LEU A 283 9.76 0.28 23.97
N ALA A 284 9.86 1.60 24.14
CA ALA A 284 8.77 2.55 23.90
C ALA A 284 9.20 3.73 23.02
N VAL A 285 8.38 4.10 22.05
CA VAL A 285 8.52 5.39 21.34
C VAL A 285 7.79 6.46 22.17
N LEU A 286 8.53 7.43 22.71
CA LEU A 286 7.99 8.49 23.58
C LEU A 286 7.44 9.69 22.78
N SER A 287 8.06 9.96 21.63
CA SER A 287 7.72 11.01 20.67
C SER A 287 8.24 10.62 19.28
N ILE A 288 7.57 11.09 18.21
CA ILE A 288 7.98 10.86 16.81
C ILE A 288 8.46 12.17 16.16
N ASN A 289 9.04 12.09 14.96
CA ASN A 289 9.45 13.24 14.13
C ASN A 289 10.39 14.24 14.83
N ASN A 290 11.23 13.76 15.75
CA ASN A 290 12.35 14.52 16.29
C ASN A 290 13.45 14.70 15.23
N PRO A 291 14.27 15.77 15.30
CA PRO A 291 15.44 15.92 14.44
C PRO A 291 16.40 14.73 14.56
N VAL A 292 16.60 14.01 13.46
CA VAL A 292 17.61 12.96 13.34
C VAL A 292 19.00 13.57 13.53
N PRO A 293 19.88 13.01 14.40
CA PRO A 293 21.21 13.56 14.64
C PRO A 293 22.08 13.68 13.38
N ASP A 294 22.83 14.77 13.27
CA ASP A 294 23.76 15.04 12.16
C ASP A 294 24.79 13.90 11.98
N PRO A 295 25.18 13.56 10.73
CA PRO A 295 26.22 12.58 10.46
C PRO A 295 27.61 13.12 10.81
N VAL A 296 28.48 12.27 11.36
CA VAL A 296 29.89 12.59 11.58
C VAL A 296 30.68 12.33 10.29
N THR A 297 31.24 13.37 9.68
CA THR A 297 32.15 13.19 8.52
C THR A 297 33.49 12.61 8.98
N LEU A 298 33.90 11.50 8.37
CA LEU A 298 35.16 10.78 8.63
C LEU A 298 35.81 10.31 7.34
N THR A 299 37.12 10.05 7.35
CA THR A 299 37.73 9.17 6.35
C THR A 299 37.57 7.69 6.72
N ILE A 300 37.64 6.80 5.73
CA ILE A 300 37.65 5.34 5.95
C ILE A 300 38.78 4.91 6.92
N GLY A 301 39.91 5.61 6.93
CA GLY A 301 41.01 5.35 7.85
C GLY A 301 40.64 5.66 9.30
N GLU A 302 40.11 6.86 9.56
CA GLU A 302 39.69 7.30 10.89
C GLU A 302 38.53 6.44 11.44
N LEU A 303 37.57 6.07 10.58
CA LEU A 303 36.49 5.15 10.94
C LEU A 303 37.01 3.75 11.34
N LYS A 304 38.10 3.27 10.74
CA LYS A 304 38.69 1.97 11.09
C LYS A 304 39.59 2.04 12.33
N ASP A 305 40.36 3.12 12.49
CA ASP A 305 41.24 3.33 13.64
C ASP A 305 40.46 3.47 14.96
N ASP A 306 39.21 3.94 14.92
CA ASP A 306 38.29 3.97 16.08
C ASP A 306 36.92 3.33 15.79
N ARG A 307 36.95 2.16 15.13
CA ARG A 307 35.76 1.39 14.67
C ARG A 307 34.70 1.12 15.74
N TYR A 308 35.09 1.12 17.02
CA TYR A 308 34.19 0.86 18.13
C TYR A 308 33.54 2.11 18.70
N ARG A 309 34.12 3.30 18.50
CA ARG A 309 33.54 4.58 18.92
C ARG A 309 32.42 5.04 18.01
N TYR A 310 32.53 4.78 16.70
CA TYR A 310 31.54 5.17 15.70
C TYR A 310 30.55 4.05 15.31
N CYS A 311 30.65 2.89 15.95
CA CYS A 311 29.73 1.77 15.75
C CYS A 311 28.30 2.19 16.16
N GLY A 312 27.35 2.18 15.22
CA GLY A 312 25.99 2.68 15.43
C GLY A 312 25.82 4.21 15.35
N VAL A 313 26.87 4.97 15.04
CA VAL A 313 26.84 6.43 14.87
C VAL A 313 26.72 6.77 13.39
N LEU A 314 25.71 7.53 13.00
CA LEU A 314 25.52 8.00 11.63
C LEU A 314 26.79 8.72 11.15
N THR A 315 27.36 8.22 10.07
CA THR A 315 28.70 8.60 9.58
C THR A 315 28.61 8.97 8.10
N ARG A 316 29.24 10.08 7.70
CA ARG A 316 29.42 10.49 6.30
C ARG A 316 30.85 10.18 5.86
N LEU A 317 30.99 9.59 4.68
CA LEU A 317 32.27 9.39 3.99
C LEU A 317 32.20 10.11 2.64
N ASP A 318 33.16 11.01 2.41
CA ASP A 318 33.24 11.81 1.18
C ASP A 318 34.19 11.18 0.14
N ASP A 319 34.00 11.48 -1.15
CA ASP A 319 34.86 11.11 -2.29
C ASP A 319 35.18 9.60 -2.36
N VAL A 320 34.15 8.75 -2.26
CA VAL A 320 34.27 7.28 -2.35
C VAL A 320 33.89 6.72 -3.73
N ARG A 321 34.27 5.46 -3.96
CA ARG A 321 33.87 4.65 -5.11
C ARG A 321 33.63 3.20 -4.71
N ILE A 322 32.86 2.48 -5.51
CA ILE A 322 32.73 1.02 -5.44
C ILE A 322 33.98 0.38 -6.06
N VAL A 323 34.50 -0.69 -5.46
CA VAL A 323 35.72 -1.38 -5.90
C VAL A 323 35.62 -2.89 -5.74
N ASP A 324 35.73 -3.63 -6.86
CA ASP A 324 35.68 -5.09 -6.84
C ASP A 324 36.59 -5.73 -5.80
N VAL A 325 36.03 -6.74 -5.11
CA VAL A 325 36.75 -7.58 -4.16
C VAL A 325 37.61 -8.59 -4.91
N ASN A 326 37.10 -9.11 -6.03
CA ASN A 326 37.83 -9.94 -6.98
C ASN A 326 37.65 -9.39 -8.42
N PRO A 327 38.68 -8.79 -9.04
CA PRO A 327 38.57 -8.28 -10.41
C PRO A 327 38.54 -9.38 -11.50
N ASP A 328 38.81 -10.64 -11.14
CA ASP A 328 38.65 -11.80 -12.05
C ASP A 328 37.22 -12.41 -11.99
N ASP A 329 36.38 -11.97 -11.05
CA ASP A 329 35.00 -12.44 -10.81
C ASP A 329 34.21 -11.31 -10.09
N PRO A 330 33.73 -10.29 -10.83
CA PRO A 330 33.18 -9.06 -10.25
C PRO A 330 31.82 -9.33 -9.58
N THR A 331 31.80 -9.34 -8.25
CA THR A 331 30.60 -9.52 -7.43
C THR A 331 30.06 -8.21 -6.84
N THR A 332 30.52 -7.05 -7.32
CA THR A 332 30.09 -5.72 -6.82
C THR A 332 28.99 -5.07 -7.66
N ASP A 333 28.12 -5.89 -8.24
CA ASP A 333 26.89 -5.41 -8.86
C ASP A 333 25.99 -4.76 -7.80
N TRP A 334 25.33 -3.68 -8.22
CA TRP A 334 24.33 -2.99 -7.42
C TRP A 334 23.06 -3.84 -7.42
N PRO A 335 22.38 -4.05 -6.27
CA PRO A 335 21.28 -5.00 -6.19
C PRO A 335 20.09 -4.56 -7.04
N ASP A 336 19.48 -5.53 -7.74
CA ASP A 336 18.18 -5.37 -8.38
C ASP A 336 17.09 -5.09 -7.33
N PHE A 337 15.99 -4.45 -7.72
CA PHE A 337 14.84 -4.16 -6.85
C PHE A 337 14.33 -5.41 -6.13
N GLY A 338 13.95 -5.25 -4.86
CA GLY A 338 13.53 -6.37 -4.00
C GLY A 338 14.67 -7.32 -3.61
N THR A 339 15.93 -7.02 -3.94
CA THR A 339 17.11 -7.82 -3.55
C THR A 339 18.06 -7.04 -2.63
N LYS A 340 19.14 -7.69 -2.20
CA LYS A 340 20.17 -7.15 -1.31
C LYS A 340 21.55 -7.63 -1.73
N SER A 341 22.57 -6.79 -1.54
CA SER A 341 23.97 -7.14 -1.81
C SER A 341 24.82 -6.88 -0.58
N LYS A 342 25.57 -7.89 -0.14
CA LYS A 342 26.51 -7.80 1.00
C LYS A 342 27.97 -7.70 0.58
N ASP A 343 28.24 -7.84 -0.72
CA ASP A 343 29.59 -7.98 -1.28
C ASP A 343 30.12 -6.69 -1.92
N ILE A 344 29.31 -5.62 -1.97
CA ILE A 344 29.76 -4.27 -2.35
C ILE A 344 30.80 -3.79 -1.33
N VAL A 345 31.92 -3.29 -1.84
CA VAL A 345 33.02 -2.75 -1.05
C VAL A 345 33.44 -1.40 -1.62
N ILE A 346 33.64 -0.41 -0.74
CA ILE A 346 34.02 0.95 -1.12
C ILE A 346 35.44 1.32 -0.68
N GLN A 347 35.99 2.33 -1.36
CA GLN A 347 37.30 2.94 -1.11
C GLN A 347 37.24 4.42 -1.51
N HIS A 348 38.00 5.29 -0.85
CA HIS A 348 38.23 6.66 -1.31
C HIS A 348 38.76 6.67 -2.78
N SER A 349 38.33 7.60 -3.63
CA SER A 349 38.59 7.60 -5.08
C SER A 349 40.09 7.59 -5.44
N THR A 350 40.89 8.32 -4.66
CA THR A 350 42.36 8.35 -4.80
C THR A 350 43.07 7.07 -4.32
N GLY A 351 42.35 6.12 -3.73
CA GLY A 351 42.86 4.90 -3.12
C GLY A 351 43.05 5.02 -1.60
N GLY A 352 43.16 3.89 -0.91
CA GLY A 352 43.31 3.83 0.54
C GLY A 352 42.76 2.52 1.11
N ASP A 353 42.31 2.57 2.37
CA ASP A 353 41.58 1.47 3.00
C ASP A 353 40.23 1.18 2.33
N LYS A 354 39.80 -0.08 2.45
CA LYS A 354 38.49 -0.57 2.02
C LYS A 354 37.60 -0.89 3.24
N ILE A 355 36.28 -0.73 3.08
CA ILE A 355 35.19 -1.23 3.95
C ILE A 355 34.03 -1.75 3.11
N GLY A 356 33.19 -2.63 3.66
CA GLY A 356 31.96 -3.06 2.99
C GLY A 356 30.89 -1.97 2.99
N LEU A 357 30.01 -1.98 1.98
CA LEU A 357 28.81 -1.15 1.89
C LEU A 357 27.58 -2.05 1.62
N PRO A 358 27.07 -2.81 2.61
CA PRO A 358 25.94 -3.71 2.38
C PRO A 358 24.64 -2.93 2.14
N VAL A 359 23.97 -3.22 1.02
CA VAL A 359 22.72 -2.58 0.59
C VAL A 359 21.56 -3.57 0.74
N TYR A 360 20.45 -3.15 1.34
CA TYR A 360 19.32 -4.01 1.74
C TYR A 360 18.02 -3.67 1.01
N GLU A 361 17.16 -4.69 0.85
CA GLU A 361 15.86 -4.59 0.16
C GLU A 361 15.02 -3.40 0.65
N HIS A 362 14.86 -3.23 1.97
CA HIS A 362 14.03 -2.18 2.58
C HIS A 362 14.68 -0.79 2.65
N THR A 363 15.69 -0.48 1.81
CA THR A 363 16.38 0.84 1.76
C THR A 363 16.02 1.69 0.52
N GLY A 364 15.26 1.17 -0.45
CA GLY A 364 14.94 1.89 -1.68
C GLY A 364 16.13 2.11 -2.64
N LEU A 365 17.35 1.75 -2.24
CA LEU A 365 18.55 1.72 -3.08
C LEU A 365 18.54 0.57 -4.11
N PRO A 366 18.03 -0.64 -3.82
CA PRO A 366 17.96 -1.70 -4.83
C PRO A 366 17.05 -1.32 -5.99
N GLY A 367 17.54 -1.50 -7.22
CA GLY A 367 16.90 -1.01 -8.44
C GLY A 367 17.26 0.44 -8.82
N SER A 368 17.95 1.20 -7.96
CA SER A 368 18.50 2.52 -8.34
C SER A 368 19.66 2.38 -9.32
N GLU A 369 20.03 3.48 -9.99
CA GLU A 369 21.30 3.51 -10.70
C GLU A 369 22.48 3.38 -9.71
N LYS A 370 23.55 2.70 -10.16
CA LYS A 370 24.77 2.49 -9.38
C LYS A 370 25.57 3.81 -9.33
N PRO A 371 25.93 4.34 -8.14
CA PRO A 371 26.63 5.62 -8.04
C PRO A 371 28.02 5.58 -8.68
N ALA A 372 28.37 6.67 -9.38
CA ALA A 372 29.65 6.85 -10.08
C ALA A 372 30.83 7.11 -9.12
N ASP A 373 32.06 6.87 -9.59
CA ASP A 373 33.30 7.16 -8.86
C ASP A 373 33.36 8.62 -8.34
N GLY A 374 33.59 8.80 -7.04
CA GLY A 374 33.65 10.10 -6.37
C GLY A 374 32.32 10.53 -5.74
N PHE A 375 31.45 9.58 -5.37
CA PHE A 375 30.20 9.83 -4.66
C PHE A 375 30.43 9.99 -3.15
N ASP A 376 29.53 10.71 -2.49
CA ASP A 376 29.50 10.81 -1.03
C ASP A 376 28.44 9.84 -0.46
N VAL A 377 28.67 9.27 0.72
CA VAL A 377 27.74 8.33 1.35
C VAL A 377 27.58 8.54 2.85
N ILE A 378 26.33 8.54 3.31
CA ILE A 378 25.94 8.43 4.71
C ILE A 378 25.61 6.97 5.03
N GLY A 379 25.85 6.54 6.27
CA GLY A 379 25.31 5.29 6.76
C GLY A 379 25.67 5.01 8.20
N VAL A 380 25.28 3.83 8.67
CA VAL A 380 25.56 3.34 10.02
C VAL A 380 26.74 2.39 9.98
N PRO A 381 27.84 2.64 10.71
CA PRO A 381 28.93 1.67 10.84
C PRO A 381 28.54 0.50 11.74
N GLU A 382 28.75 -0.73 11.28
CA GLU A 382 28.83 -1.91 12.16
C GLU A 382 30.24 -2.52 12.12
N VAL A 383 30.58 -3.28 13.16
CA VAL A 383 31.79 -4.10 13.24
C VAL A 383 31.39 -5.57 13.24
N ASP A 384 31.85 -6.31 12.22
CA ASP A 384 31.69 -7.76 12.12
C ASP A 384 33.04 -8.44 12.39
N GLY A 385 33.35 -8.61 13.67
CA GLY A 385 34.61 -9.18 14.16
C GLY A 385 35.78 -8.22 13.92
N GLU A 386 36.48 -8.43 12.81
CA GLU A 386 37.59 -7.57 12.36
C GLU A 386 37.20 -6.66 11.18
N ALA A 387 36.06 -6.93 10.52
CA ALA A 387 35.57 -6.13 9.42
C ALA A 387 34.80 -4.89 9.93
N THR A 388 34.89 -3.80 9.17
CA THR A 388 34.02 -2.63 9.32
C THR A 388 33.19 -2.51 8.05
N GLN A 389 31.90 -2.27 8.22
CA GLN A 389 30.91 -2.11 7.15
C GLN A 389 30.11 -0.83 7.41
N LEU A 390 29.74 -0.10 6.36
CA LEU A 390 28.83 1.05 6.44
C LEU A 390 27.51 0.65 5.79
N PHE A 391 26.38 0.86 6.47
CA PHE A 391 25.06 0.50 5.97
C PHE A 391 24.28 1.79 5.67
N PRO A 392 24.10 2.16 4.39
CA PRO A 392 23.21 3.27 4.03
C PRO A 392 21.76 2.85 4.31
N ARG A 393 20.91 3.82 4.67
CA ARG A 393 19.57 3.58 5.21
C ARG A 393 18.48 3.80 4.17
N ARG A 394 18.71 4.73 3.24
CA ARG A 394 17.75 5.22 2.26
C ARG A 394 18.44 5.83 1.04
N VAL A 395 17.70 6.11 -0.03
CA VAL A 395 18.23 6.66 -1.30
C VAL A 395 18.92 8.03 -1.12
N GLU A 396 18.48 8.82 -0.15
CA GLU A 396 18.98 10.14 0.19
C GLU A 396 20.32 10.11 0.94
N ASP A 397 20.76 8.93 1.42
CA ASP A 397 22.09 8.75 1.99
C ASP A 397 23.19 8.65 0.92
N ILE A 398 22.85 8.57 -0.37
CA ILE A 398 23.79 8.60 -1.50
C ILE A 398 23.80 10.02 -2.12
N ASN A 399 25.00 10.60 -2.25
CA ASN A 399 25.22 12.01 -2.59
C ASN A 399 24.35 13.00 -1.79
N PRO A 400 24.34 12.93 -0.45
CA PRO A 400 23.51 13.78 0.41
C PRO A 400 23.80 15.26 0.20
N THR A 401 22.75 16.06 -0.03
CA THR A 401 22.84 17.44 -0.52
C THR A 401 22.05 18.45 0.32
N ASP A 402 22.62 19.65 0.46
CA ASP A 402 21.91 20.82 1.02
C ASP A 402 20.89 21.42 0.03
N GLN A 403 20.79 20.89 -1.20
CA GLN A 403 19.82 21.33 -2.20
C GLN A 403 18.41 20.86 -1.83
N ARG A 404 17.71 21.74 -1.11
CA ARG A 404 16.27 21.66 -0.82
C ARG A 404 15.46 21.57 -2.12
N LEU A 405 14.52 20.62 -2.17
CA LEU A 405 13.46 20.60 -3.19
C LEU A 405 12.48 21.76 -2.91
N ALA A 406 11.65 22.11 -3.89
CA ALA A 406 10.60 23.11 -3.73
C ALA A 406 9.24 22.48 -4.03
N GLY A 407 8.22 22.89 -3.28
CA GLY A 407 6.85 22.37 -3.39
C GLY A 407 6.37 21.72 -2.09
N THR A 408 5.06 21.57 -1.97
CA THR A 408 4.41 20.95 -0.80
C THR A 408 3.54 19.79 -1.25
N ILE A 409 3.71 18.62 -0.63
CA ILE A 409 2.84 17.46 -0.87
C ILE A 409 1.77 17.43 0.21
N ARG A 410 0.51 17.26 -0.19
CA ARG A 410 -0.56 16.93 0.77
C ARG A 410 -0.56 15.43 1.01
N VAL A 411 -0.46 14.99 2.26
CA VAL A 411 -0.80 13.61 2.61
C VAL A 411 -2.20 13.61 3.23
N THR A 412 -3.08 12.70 2.80
CA THR A 412 -4.47 12.57 3.31
C THR A 412 -4.74 11.13 3.68
N VAL A 413 -5.43 10.86 4.79
CA VAL A 413 -5.97 9.52 5.07
C VAL A 413 -7.38 9.43 4.49
N ASN A 414 -7.59 8.57 3.50
CA ASN A 414 -8.89 8.44 2.84
C ASN A 414 -9.90 7.76 3.77
N GLY A 415 -11.12 8.31 3.80
CA GLY A 415 -12.17 7.94 4.77
C GLY A 415 -12.16 8.76 6.06
N GLU A 416 -11.14 9.61 6.27
CA GLU A 416 -10.92 10.34 7.54
C GLU A 416 -10.65 11.83 7.27
N ASP A 417 -11.03 12.72 8.20
CA ASP A 417 -10.74 14.18 8.08
C ASP A 417 -9.30 14.50 8.54
N LEU A 418 -8.34 13.70 8.05
CA LEU A 418 -6.94 13.75 8.43
C LEU A 418 -6.08 14.10 7.22
N SER A 419 -5.43 15.27 7.26
CA SER A 419 -4.43 15.63 6.27
C SER A 419 -3.32 16.53 6.79
N ALA A 420 -2.13 16.33 6.26
CA ALA A 420 -0.93 17.13 6.50
C ALA A 420 -0.44 17.78 5.20
N LEU A 421 0.31 18.87 5.32
CA LEU A 421 1.08 19.46 4.24
C LEU A 421 2.56 19.34 4.58
N VAL A 422 3.31 18.62 3.77
CA VAL A 422 4.75 18.38 3.93
C VAL A 422 5.49 19.29 2.96
N ASP A 423 6.31 20.20 3.47
CA ASP A 423 7.20 21.04 2.66
C ASP A 423 8.47 20.25 2.32
N LEU A 424 8.68 19.97 1.03
CA LEU A 424 9.84 19.22 0.54
C LEU A 424 11.16 19.96 0.80
N ALA A 425 11.10 21.26 1.11
CA ALA A 425 12.28 22.05 1.44
C ALA A 425 12.83 21.75 2.84
N ASP A 426 12.07 21.13 3.75
CA ASP A 426 12.54 20.74 5.08
C ASP A 426 12.85 19.23 5.19
N LEU A 427 12.70 18.47 4.11
CA LEU A 427 13.10 17.07 4.03
C LEU A 427 14.58 16.91 3.62
N PRO A 428 15.26 15.84 4.09
CA PRO A 428 16.62 15.50 3.66
C PRO A 428 16.60 14.94 2.23
N ALA A 429 17.59 15.32 1.41
CA ALA A 429 17.69 14.92 0.01
C ALA A 429 19.07 14.36 -0.37
N GLY A 430 19.10 13.43 -1.33
CA GLY A 430 20.32 12.96 -2.00
C GLY A 430 20.34 13.33 -3.48
N GLN A 431 21.47 13.14 -4.18
CA GLN A 431 21.54 13.37 -5.62
C GLN A 431 21.64 12.06 -6.40
N GLN A 432 20.62 11.80 -7.23
CA GLN A 432 20.57 10.64 -8.12
C GLN A 432 20.71 11.08 -9.58
N PRO A 433 21.39 10.29 -10.44
CA PRO A 433 21.34 10.49 -11.87
C PRO A 433 19.94 10.13 -12.39
N ILE A 434 19.38 10.96 -13.28
CA ILE A 434 18.15 10.66 -14.01
C ILE A 434 18.35 10.99 -15.49
N GLY A 435 17.94 10.07 -16.37
CA GLY A 435 18.00 10.22 -17.83
C GLY A 435 19.31 9.78 -18.49
N GLU A 436 19.32 9.68 -19.82
CA GLU A 436 20.46 9.16 -20.60
C GLU A 436 21.75 9.99 -20.49
N ASP A 437 21.69 11.24 -20.00
CA ASP A 437 22.86 12.10 -19.79
C ASP A 437 23.46 11.99 -18.38
N GLY A 438 22.83 11.24 -17.47
CA GLY A 438 23.29 11.03 -16.10
C GLY A 438 23.25 12.28 -15.23
N ALA A 439 22.33 13.22 -15.51
CA ALA A 439 22.22 14.47 -14.76
C ALA A 439 21.83 14.21 -13.30
N LEU A 440 22.69 14.63 -12.36
CA LEU A 440 22.42 14.58 -10.93
C LEU A 440 21.34 15.60 -10.54
N VAL A 441 20.19 15.11 -10.09
CA VAL A 441 19.08 15.92 -9.55
C VAL A 441 18.84 15.59 -8.07
N PRO A 442 18.38 16.55 -7.24
CA PRO A 442 18.05 16.27 -5.85
C PRO A 442 16.76 15.44 -5.78
N VAL A 443 16.76 14.40 -4.94
CA VAL A 443 15.62 13.50 -4.74
C VAL A 443 15.25 13.33 -3.27
N VAL A 444 13.96 13.06 -3.02
CA VAL A 444 13.41 12.60 -1.74
C VAL A 444 12.48 11.42 -2.00
N SER A 445 12.51 10.39 -1.16
CA SER A 445 11.62 9.23 -1.26
C SER A 445 10.18 9.56 -0.82
N LEU A 446 9.20 8.91 -1.42
CA LEU A 446 7.79 9.05 -1.01
C LEU A 446 7.57 8.56 0.43
N ALA A 447 8.39 7.62 0.91
CA ALA A 447 8.36 7.15 2.30
C ALA A 447 8.75 8.26 3.30
N GLU A 448 9.75 9.08 3.00
CA GLU A 448 10.12 10.23 3.84
C GLU A 448 8.98 11.25 3.91
N VAL A 449 8.27 11.48 2.79
CA VAL A 449 7.08 12.36 2.74
C VAL A 449 5.93 11.78 3.58
N ALA A 450 5.65 10.49 3.45
CA ALA A 450 4.60 9.81 4.21
C ALA A 450 4.87 9.79 5.73
N HIS A 451 6.14 9.65 6.12
CA HIS A 451 6.59 9.70 7.53
C HIS A 451 6.54 11.12 8.11
N ALA A 452 7.11 12.09 7.38
CA ALA A 452 7.14 13.50 7.80
C ALA A 452 5.73 14.13 7.89
N ALA A 453 4.73 13.56 7.23
CA ALA A 453 3.33 13.93 7.40
C ALA A 453 2.81 13.70 8.82
N GLY A 454 3.37 12.73 9.56
CA GLY A 454 3.04 12.49 10.97
C GLY A 454 1.56 12.17 11.23
N LEU A 455 0.88 11.51 10.28
CA LEU A 455 -0.56 11.21 10.37
C LEU A 455 -0.88 9.92 11.16
N THR A 456 0.11 9.07 11.39
CA THR A 456 -0.02 7.84 12.20
C THR A 456 1.32 7.54 12.86
N ARG A 457 1.30 6.76 13.95
CA ARG A 457 2.50 6.21 14.57
C ARG A 457 3.20 5.14 13.72
N ASN A 458 2.47 4.42 12.85
CA ASN A 458 3.03 3.34 12.05
C ASN A 458 2.55 3.42 10.59
N PRO A 459 3.20 4.21 9.73
CA PRO A 459 2.80 4.35 8.32
C PRO A 459 2.85 3.04 7.52
N LYS A 460 3.46 1.95 8.01
CA LYS A 460 3.41 0.64 7.34
C LYS A 460 2.08 -0.09 7.44
N LEU A 461 1.21 0.33 8.37
CA LEU A 461 -0.16 -0.16 8.47
C LEU A 461 -1.12 0.65 7.59
N LEU A 462 -0.58 1.51 6.73
CA LEU A 462 -1.29 2.21 5.68
C LEU A 462 -0.78 1.79 4.29
N ASP A 463 -1.72 1.67 3.38
CA ASP A 463 -1.52 1.57 1.94
C ASP A 463 -1.45 2.98 1.34
N PHE A 464 -0.69 3.19 0.26
CA PHE A 464 -0.46 4.53 -0.29
C PHE A 464 -0.67 4.64 -1.80
N LYS A 465 -1.11 5.82 -2.24
CA LYS A 465 -1.38 6.10 -3.65
C LYS A 465 -0.98 7.54 -4.03
N PRO A 466 0.07 7.73 -4.84
CA PRO A 466 0.43 9.04 -5.37
C PRO A 466 -0.66 9.59 -6.31
N VAL A 467 -0.91 10.89 -6.21
CA VAL A 467 -1.90 11.63 -7.00
C VAL A 467 -1.21 12.77 -7.75
N ALA A 468 -1.47 12.84 -9.04
CA ALA A 468 -0.98 13.87 -9.96
C ALA A 468 -1.59 15.25 -9.67
N TYR A 469 -0.92 16.29 -10.17
CA TYR A 469 -1.42 17.66 -10.25
C TYR A 469 -2.78 17.76 -10.98
N ASP A 470 -3.00 16.91 -11.98
CA ASP A 470 -4.27 16.79 -12.73
C ASP A 470 -5.27 15.81 -12.10
N GLY A 471 -5.02 15.32 -10.89
CA GLY A 471 -5.91 14.44 -10.12
C GLY A 471 -5.81 12.96 -10.48
N ARG A 472 -5.10 12.58 -11.56
CA ARG A 472 -4.93 11.17 -11.94
C ARG A 472 -4.14 10.39 -10.89
N GLN A 473 -4.50 9.12 -10.74
CA GLN A 473 -3.88 8.19 -9.79
C GLN A 473 -3.36 6.95 -10.56
N PRO A 474 -2.30 7.10 -11.36
CA PRO A 474 -1.96 6.14 -12.41
C PRO A 474 -1.28 4.85 -11.91
N PHE A 475 -1.01 4.75 -10.61
CA PHE A 475 -0.34 3.61 -10.01
C PHE A 475 -1.32 2.69 -9.29
N ASP A 476 -0.98 1.40 -9.32
CA ASP A 476 -1.43 0.45 -8.32
C ASP A 476 -1.05 0.94 -6.92
N THR A 477 -1.79 0.49 -5.91
CA THR A 477 -1.59 0.86 -4.50
C THR A 477 -0.21 0.38 -4.05
N LEU A 478 0.58 1.30 -3.51
CA LEU A 478 1.96 1.09 -3.11
C LEU A 478 2.05 0.86 -1.60
N TYR A 479 2.81 -0.16 -1.20
CA TYR A 479 3.11 -0.39 0.21
C TYR A 479 4.23 0.55 0.70
N TYR A 480 4.31 0.82 2.00
CA TYR A 480 5.30 1.76 2.56
C TYR A 480 6.77 1.42 2.19
N ASP A 481 7.11 0.14 2.07
CA ASP A 481 8.46 -0.27 1.67
C ASP A 481 8.74 -0.05 0.15
N GLU A 482 7.70 0.03 -0.69
CA GLU A 482 7.79 0.39 -2.10
C GLU A 482 7.86 1.91 -2.32
N LEU A 483 7.27 2.70 -1.41
CA LEU A 483 7.43 4.16 -1.37
C LEU A 483 8.89 4.60 -1.15
N LYS A 484 9.78 3.71 -0.73
CA LYS A 484 11.23 4.00 -0.61
C LYS A 484 11.93 4.01 -1.97
N SER A 485 11.41 3.25 -2.93
CA SER A 485 11.87 3.17 -4.32
C SER A 485 11.13 4.13 -5.27
N GLY A 486 9.98 4.67 -4.84
CA GLY A 486 9.38 5.84 -5.47
C GLY A 486 10.03 7.13 -4.96
N THR A 487 10.49 7.98 -5.87
CA THR A 487 11.22 9.22 -5.57
C THR A 487 10.59 10.44 -6.22
N LEU A 488 10.70 11.58 -5.55
CA LEU A 488 10.32 12.92 -6.02
C LEU A 488 11.58 13.72 -6.35
N TYR A 489 11.56 14.49 -7.43
CA TYR A 489 12.65 15.37 -7.84
C TYR A 489 12.16 16.71 -8.40
N GLN A 490 13.06 17.69 -8.43
CA GLN A 490 12.75 19.04 -8.92
C GLN A 490 12.88 19.12 -10.44
N ASP A 491 11.77 19.23 -11.18
CA ASP A 491 11.80 19.75 -12.55
C ASP A 491 12.01 21.27 -12.56
N THR A 492 12.63 21.76 -13.64
CA THR A 492 12.70 23.20 -13.92
C THR A 492 11.55 23.55 -14.88
N PRO A 493 10.48 24.24 -14.43
CA PRO A 493 9.38 24.63 -15.31
C PRO A 493 9.88 25.56 -16.41
N THR A 494 9.34 25.42 -17.61
CA THR A 494 9.70 26.25 -18.77
C THR A 494 9.07 27.64 -18.67
N GLU A 495 9.58 28.62 -19.45
CA GLU A 495 9.05 30.00 -19.44
C GLU A 495 7.58 30.12 -19.93
N GLU A 496 6.96 29.04 -20.40
CA GLU A 496 5.57 28.99 -20.87
C GLU A 496 4.61 28.31 -19.86
N GLU A 497 5.12 27.70 -18.79
CA GLU A 497 4.33 26.96 -17.79
C GLU A 497 3.95 27.83 -16.56
N GLN A 498 2.91 27.42 -15.83
CA GLN A 498 2.33 28.20 -14.73
C GLN A 498 3.06 28.01 -13.37
N PRO A 499 2.88 28.91 -12.39
CA PRO A 499 3.93 29.22 -11.39
C PRO A 499 4.00 28.28 -10.19
N ASP A 500 3.59 27.02 -10.32
CA ASP A 500 3.77 25.97 -9.31
C ASP A 500 4.94 25.07 -9.75
N PRO A 501 5.98 24.83 -8.92
CA PRO A 501 7.05 23.91 -9.29
C PRO A 501 6.51 22.48 -9.35
N MET A 502 6.31 21.95 -10.55
CA MET A 502 5.92 20.56 -10.72
C MET A 502 7.01 19.63 -10.18
N VAL A 503 6.69 18.92 -9.10
CA VAL A 503 7.57 17.90 -8.51
C VAL A 503 7.36 16.61 -9.30
N SER A 504 8.22 16.35 -10.27
CA SER A 504 8.19 15.10 -11.03
C SER A 504 8.68 13.92 -10.18
N SER A 505 8.31 12.71 -10.59
CA SER A 505 8.57 11.50 -9.82
C SER A 505 9.11 10.36 -10.68
N TYR A 506 9.88 9.48 -10.04
CA TYR A 506 10.58 8.37 -10.68
C TYR A 506 10.48 7.11 -9.81
N PHE A 507 10.33 5.97 -10.48
CA PHE A 507 10.21 4.65 -9.86
C PHE A 507 11.17 3.69 -10.56
N TRP A 508 11.80 2.78 -9.82
CA TRP A 508 12.74 1.82 -10.43
C TRP A 508 11.99 0.85 -11.35
N ALA A 509 12.41 0.72 -12.61
CA ALA A 509 11.69 -0.06 -13.65
C ALA A 509 11.45 -1.54 -13.28
N GLN A 510 12.28 -2.09 -12.38
CA GLN A 510 12.17 -3.45 -11.86
C GLN A 510 11.03 -3.65 -10.84
N MET A 511 10.37 -2.58 -10.38
CA MET A 511 9.15 -2.67 -9.55
C MET A 511 7.95 -3.24 -10.32
N GLY A 512 8.03 -3.38 -11.66
CA GLY A 512 6.90 -3.81 -12.49
C GLY A 512 5.83 -2.74 -12.72
N LEU A 513 5.99 -1.57 -12.10
CA LEU A 513 5.19 -0.37 -12.35
C LEU A 513 5.33 0.07 -13.81
N SER A 514 4.24 0.60 -14.38
CA SER A 514 4.10 0.89 -15.80
C SER A 514 4.89 2.12 -16.23
N GLU A 515 5.85 1.95 -17.16
CA GLU A 515 6.66 3.03 -17.77
C GLU A 515 5.84 4.15 -18.42
N ILE A 516 4.56 3.90 -18.71
CA ILE A 516 3.59 4.85 -19.28
C ILE A 516 3.37 6.06 -18.32
N TYR A 517 3.70 5.91 -17.04
CA TYR A 517 3.31 6.82 -15.97
C TYR A 517 4.50 7.53 -15.29
N PHE A 518 5.27 8.29 -16.08
CA PHE A 518 6.07 9.38 -15.53
C PHE A 518 5.14 10.45 -14.91
N LEU A 519 4.86 10.34 -13.61
CA LEU A 519 4.06 11.33 -12.89
C LEU A 519 4.82 12.65 -12.79
N ARG A 520 4.50 13.57 -13.70
CA ARG A 520 4.86 14.99 -13.60
C ARG A 520 3.97 15.67 -12.57
N GLY A 521 4.58 16.26 -11.54
CA GLY A 521 3.84 16.95 -10.48
C GLY A 521 3.01 16.00 -9.63
N VAL A 522 3.64 15.20 -8.77
CA VAL A 522 2.92 14.64 -7.62
C VAL A 522 2.56 15.80 -6.69
N THR A 523 1.29 15.91 -6.32
CA THR A 523 0.79 16.97 -5.41
C THR A 523 0.16 16.42 -4.14
N GLN A 524 -0.28 15.16 -4.17
CA GLN A 524 -0.88 14.50 -3.03
C GLN A 524 -0.45 13.03 -2.95
N ILE A 525 -0.40 12.50 -1.72
CA ILE A 525 -0.35 11.07 -1.44
C ILE A 525 -1.62 10.75 -0.64
N GLN A 526 -2.46 9.87 -1.18
CA GLN A 526 -3.58 9.31 -0.43
C GLN A 526 -3.07 8.08 0.33
N ALA A 527 -3.22 8.08 1.64
CA ALA A 527 -3.02 6.93 2.49
C ALA A 527 -4.38 6.28 2.80
N PHE A 528 -4.41 4.96 2.98
CA PHE A 528 -5.62 4.18 3.24
C PHE A 528 -5.29 3.23 4.38
N ARG A 529 -6.21 3.03 5.33
CA ARG A 529 -6.13 1.82 6.17
C ARG A 529 -6.36 0.62 5.26
N ALA A 530 -5.63 -0.47 5.47
CA ALA A 530 -6.04 -1.78 5.00
C ALA A 530 -7.28 -2.23 5.82
N VAL A 531 -8.46 -1.75 5.44
CA VAL A 531 -9.73 -2.24 5.98
C VAL A 531 -10.16 -3.42 5.13
N GLU A 532 -10.44 -4.55 5.77
CA GLU A 532 -10.91 -5.73 5.05
C GLU A 532 -12.23 -5.44 4.33
N PRO A 533 -12.41 -5.93 3.09
CA PRO A 533 -13.69 -5.84 2.42
C PRO A 533 -14.76 -6.61 3.22
N PRO A 534 -16.02 -6.18 3.20
CA PRO A 534 -17.14 -6.97 3.71
C PRO A 534 -17.07 -8.42 3.21
N THR A 535 -17.30 -9.39 4.11
CA THR A 535 -17.05 -10.81 3.83
C THR A 535 -17.78 -11.33 2.59
N GLU A 536 -17.14 -12.20 1.82
CA GLU A 536 -17.81 -12.91 0.72
C GLU A 536 -18.99 -13.73 1.24
N GLY A 537 -20.17 -13.49 0.69
CA GLY A 537 -21.43 -14.06 1.15
C GLY A 537 -22.65 -13.37 0.57
N GLU A 538 -23.83 -13.78 1.05
CA GLU A 538 -25.10 -13.08 0.83
C GLU A 538 -25.54 -12.47 2.17
N ALA A 539 -26.07 -11.24 2.14
CA ALA A 539 -26.52 -10.55 3.35
C ALA A 539 -27.84 -11.11 3.89
N GLU A 540 -28.05 -11.07 5.21
CA GLU A 540 -29.35 -11.35 5.80
C GLU A 540 -30.36 -10.23 5.47
N TYR A 541 -31.56 -10.63 5.06
CA TYR A 541 -32.60 -9.71 4.63
C TYR A 541 -33.06 -8.78 5.76
N GLY A 542 -32.98 -7.47 5.53
CA GLY A 542 -33.28 -6.43 6.51
C GLY A 542 -32.03 -5.91 7.23
N GLU A 543 -30.93 -6.68 7.24
CA GLU A 543 -29.67 -6.27 7.88
C GLU A 543 -28.68 -5.64 6.88
N GLY A 544 -28.83 -5.93 5.59
CA GLY A 544 -28.00 -5.36 4.52
C GLY A 544 -28.44 -5.71 3.11
N ILE A 545 -27.56 -5.50 2.14
CA ILE A 545 -27.70 -5.98 0.76
C ILE A 545 -26.54 -6.88 0.35
N THR A 546 -26.80 -7.75 -0.63
CA THR A 546 -25.77 -8.53 -1.31
C THR A 546 -25.28 -7.75 -2.52
N LEU A 547 -24.06 -7.22 -2.45
CA LEU A 547 -23.40 -6.57 -3.59
C LEU A 547 -22.74 -7.66 -4.45
N LYS A 548 -23.18 -7.79 -5.71
CA LYS A 548 -22.66 -8.78 -6.65
C LYS A 548 -21.86 -8.11 -7.75
N ILE A 549 -20.59 -8.48 -7.88
CA ILE A 549 -19.66 -7.94 -8.86
C ILE A 549 -18.79 -9.08 -9.39
N ASN A 550 -18.67 -9.17 -10.72
CA ASN A 550 -17.83 -10.13 -11.43
C ASN A 550 -18.05 -11.61 -11.00
N GLY A 551 -19.27 -11.96 -10.56
CA GLY A 551 -19.64 -13.31 -10.08
C GLY A 551 -19.42 -13.55 -8.58
N HIS A 552 -18.66 -12.69 -7.91
CA HIS A 552 -18.51 -12.67 -6.46
C HIS A 552 -19.74 -12.03 -5.81
N SER A 553 -19.99 -12.34 -4.53
CA SER A 553 -21.09 -11.77 -3.73
C SER A 553 -20.51 -11.34 -2.38
N PHE A 554 -20.84 -10.14 -1.93
CA PHE A 554 -20.35 -9.55 -0.69
C PHE A 554 -21.54 -9.10 0.17
N ALA A 555 -21.54 -9.44 1.45
CA ALA A 555 -22.58 -9.04 2.38
C ALA A 555 -22.30 -7.62 2.90
N VAL A 556 -23.05 -6.62 2.43
CA VAL A 556 -22.87 -5.21 2.78
C VAL A 556 -23.95 -4.80 3.80
N PRO A 557 -23.64 -4.67 5.10
CA PRO A 557 -24.62 -4.34 6.13
C PRO A 557 -25.06 -2.88 6.06
N PHE A 558 -26.31 -2.61 6.47
CA PHE A 558 -26.79 -1.24 6.69
C PHE A 558 -26.24 -0.63 7.99
N ALA A 559 -25.87 -1.47 8.97
CA ALA A 559 -25.25 -1.04 10.22
C ALA A 559 -23.94 -0.29 9.95
N GLY A 560 -23.77 0.88 10.59
CA GLY A 560 -22.60 1.74 10.41
C GLY A 560 -22.63 2.64 9.17
N MET A 561 -23.61 2.51 8.26
CA MET A 561 -23.77 3.44 7.13
C MET A 561 -24.22 4.83 7.60
N ALA A 562 -23.76 5.88 6.91
CA ALA A 562 -24.07 7.26 7.28
C ALA A 562 -25.46 7.67 6.75
N THR A 563 -26.41 7.87 7.66
CA THR A 563 -27.79 8.26 7.34
C THR A 563 -27.95 9.76 7.10
N THR A 564 -29.09 10.13 6.49
CA THR A 564 -29.53 11.52 6.28
C THR A 564 -31.06 11.62 6.39
N GLU A 565 -31.61 12.83 6.52
CA GLU A 565 -33.06 13.05 6.56
C GLU A 565 -33.60 13.38 5.15
N TYR A 566 -34.51 12.57 4.63
CA TYR A 566 -35.29 12.86 3.41
C TYR A 566 -36.79 12.86 3.73
N GLU A 567 -37.48 13.96 3.42
CA GLU A 567 -38.91 14.22 3.71
C GLU A 567 -39.39 13.92 5.16
N GLY A 568 -38.47 13.88 6.13
CA GLY A 568 -38.76 13.54 7.53
C GLY A 568 -38.65 12.05 7.87
N GLN A 569 -38.05 11.25 6.98
CA GLN A 569 -37.58 9.89 7.25
C GLN A 569 -36.05 9.85 7.28
N GLU A 570 -35.49 8.96 8.08
CA GLU A 570 -34.06 8.64 8.07
C GLU A 570 -33.78 7.64 6.95
N VAL A 571 -32.78 7.94 6.11
CA VAL A 571 -32.47 7.19 4.88
C VAL A 571 -30.95 7.07 4.67
N ILE A 572 -30.52 6.01 4.00
CA ILE A 572 -29.14 5.83 3.54
C ILE A 572 -29.04 6.29 2.07
N PRO A 573 -28.12 7.19 1.70
CA PRO A 573 -27.81 7.49 0.29
C PRO A 573 -27.38 6.24 -0.49
N ALA A 574 -28.04 5.94 -1.60
CA ALA A 574 -27.89 4.66 -2.31
C ALA A 574 -26.47 4.38 -2.83
N ALA A 575 -25.67 5.42 -3.09
CA ALA A 575 -24.25 5.28 -3.41
C ALA A 575 -23.43 4.54 -2.33
N GLN A 576 -23.83 4.58 -1.05
CA GLN A 576 -23.14 3.86 0.03
C GLN A 576 -23.31 2.34 -0.03
N LEU A 577 -24.32 1.82 -0.74
CA LEU A 577 -24.44 0.38 -1.00
C LEU A 577 -23.26 -0.16 -1.82
N ILE A 578 -22.58 0.72 -2.57
CA ILE A 578 -21.46 0.38 -3.46
C ILE A 578 -20.15 0.54 -2.69
N ASN A 579 -20.01 -0.29 -1.65
CA ASN A 579 -18.95 -0.21 -0.64
C ASN A 579 -17.55 -0.14 -1.28
N ASP A 580 -16.80 0.93 -1.01
CA ASP A 580 -15.51 1.23 -1.62
C ASP A 580 -14.42 0.18 -1.34
N LEU A 581 -14.51 -0.60 -0.26
CA LEU A 581 -13.58 -1.69 0.04
C LEU A 581 -13.84 -2.90 -0.87
N VAL A 582 -15.13 -3.19 -1.15
CA VAL A 582 -15.49 -4.18 -2.18
C VAL A 582 -14.95 -3.73 -3.53
N ILE A 583 -15.24 -2.49 -3.94
CA ILE A 583 -14.78 -1.95 -5.24
C ILE A 583 -13.24 -1.87 -5.32
N GLY A 584 -12.56 -1.63 -4.20
CA GLY A 584 -11.11 -1.61 -4.06
C GLY A 584 -10.44 -2.85 -4.66
N GLN A 585 -10.98 -4.04 -4.41
CA GLN A 585 -10.50 -5.30 -4.98
C GLN A 585 -10.52 -5.32 -6.53
N PHE A 586 -11.49 -4.62 -7.14
CA PHE A 586 -11.71 -4.59 -8.60
C PHE A 586 -11.05 -3.39 -9.30
N THR A 587 -10.28 -2.57 -8.57
CA THR A 587 -9.38 -1.51 -9.10
C THR A 587 -8.15 -2.05 -9.85
N MET A 588 -8.04 -3.38 -9.99
CA MET A 588 -6.97 -4.10 -10.70
C MET A 588 -5.58 -4.02 -10.06
N GLY A 589 -5.51 -3.75 -8.76
CA GLY A 589 -4.29 -3.50 -7.99
C GLY A 589 -4.18 -2.07 -7.44
N GLY A 590 -5.13 -1.20 -7.78
CA GLY A 590 -5.12 0.23 -7.47
C GLY A 590 -5.01 1.11 -8.72
N SER A 591 -4.70 0.55 -9.89
CA SER A 591 -4.61 1.23 -11.20
C SER A 591 -5.72 2.26 -11.51
N PHE A 592 -6.88 2.16 -10.87
CA PHE A 592 -8.01 3.08 -10.98
C PHE A 592 -8.52 3.52 -9.60
N THR A 593 -9.22 4.66 -9.54
CA THR A 593 -10.02 5.02 -8.37
C THR A 593 -11.24 4.10 -8.26
N THR A 594 -11.83 3.98 -7.07
CA THR A 594 -13.10 3.25 -6.92
C THR A 594 -14.21 3.92 -7.74
N GLU A 595 -14.28 5.25 -7.78
CA GLU A 595 -15.22 6.01 -8.63
C GLU A 595 -15.07 5.67 -10.12
N GLN A 596 -13.83 5.57 -10.62
CA GLN A 596 -13.55 5.15 -12.00
C GLN A 596 -14.06 3.73 -12.26
N ILE A 597 -13.88 2.79 -11.32
CA ILE A 597 -14.47 1.46 -11.43
C ILE A 597 -16.00 1.51 -11.35
N LYS A 598 -16.61 2.33 -10.48
CA LYS A 598 -18.07 2.47 -10.36
C LYS A 598 -18.72 2.93 -11.68
N LEU A 599 -18.07 3.84 -12.41
CA LEU A 599 -18.53 4.30 -13.74
C LEU A 599 -18.61 3.17 -14.80
N LEU A 600 -17.91 2.05 -14.62
CA LEU A 600 -17.86 0.93 -15.58
C LEU A 600 -19.09 0.02 -15.58
N TYR A 601 -19.97 0.17 -14.59
CA TYR A 601 -21.07 -0.75 -14.32
C TYR A 601 -22.42 -0.03 -14.25
N ASP A 602 -23.46 -0.75 -14.66
CA ASP A 602 -24.84 -0.43 -14.31
C ASP A 602 -25.28 -1.27 -13.12
N TYR A 603 -26.17 -0.72 -12.33
CA TYR A 603 -26.57 -1.27 -11.04
C TYR A 603 -27.98 -1.81 -11.14
N ARG A 604 -28.08 -3.14 -11.27
CA ARG A 604 -29.35 -3.85 -11.29
C ARG A 604 -29.78 -4.13 -9.84
N LEU A 605 -30.81 -3.44 -9.42
CA LEU A 605 -31.42 -3.48 -8.10
C LEU A 605 -32.52 -4.54 -8.13
N VAL A 606 -32.54 -5.48 -7.18
CA VAL A 606 -33.48 -6.62 -7.21
C VAL A 606 -34.09 -6.87 -5.83
N SER A 607 -35.41 -7.10 -5.79
CA SER A 607 -36.15 -7.51 -4.60
C SER A 607 -35.74 -8.90 -4.09
N LYS A 608 -36.01 -9.17 -2.82
CA LYS A 608 -35.83 -10.46 -2.15
C LYS A 608 -36.42 -11.65 -2.94
N ASP A 609 -37.65 -11.49 -3.42
CA ASP A 609 -38.38 -12.53 -4.15
C ASP A 609 -38.12 -12.47 -5.68
N ALA A 610 -37.28 -11.53 -6.14
CA ALA A 610 -36.92 -11.25 -7.53
C ALA A 610 -38.13 -11.03 -8.46
N ASP A 611 -39.17 -10.39 -7.93
CA ASP A 611 -40.41 -10.00 -8.62
C ASP A 611 -40.45 -8.51 -8.99
N ASP A 612 -39.56 -7.70 -8.41
CA ASP A 612 -39.37 -6.28 -8.68
C ASP A 612 -37.88 -6.00 -8.94
N GLU A 613 -37.58 -5.27 -10.02
CA GLU A 613 -36.21 -4.95 -10.41
C GLU A 613 -36.11 -3.61 -11.18
N ALA A 614 -35.00 -2.91 -10.95
CA ALA A 614 -34.65 -1.68 -11.67
C ALA A 614 -33.19 -1.74 -12.12
N THR A 615 -32.79 -0.88 -13.06
CA THR A 615 -31.38 -0.73 -13.45
C THR A 615 -31.07 0.75 -13.63
N VAL A 616 -30.00 1.21 -12.99
CA VAL A 616 -29.61 2.62 -12.89
C VAL A 616 -28.11 2.80 -13.16
N ARG A 617 -27.69 3.98 -13.63
CA ARG A 617 -26.27 4.33 -13.81
C ARG A 617 -25.64 4.71 -12.46
N TYR A 618 -24.31 4.77 -12.39
CA TYR A 618 -23.64 5.28 -11.18
C TYR A 618 -24.08 6.71 -10.82
N ALA A 619 -24.23 7.58 -11.82
CA ALA A 619 -24.68 8.96 -11.62
C ALA A 619 -26.10 9.06 -10.99
N ASP A 620 -26.96 8.07 -11.23
CA ASP A 620 -28.30 8.00 -10.65
C ASP A 620 -28.28 7.56 -9.18
N LEU A 621 -27.34 6.67 -8.80
CA LEU A 621 -27.17 6.22 -7.40
C LEU A 621 -26.82 7.36 -6.44
N ALA A 622 -26.16 8.42 -6.91
CA ALA A 622 -25.90 9.62 -6.14
C ALA A 622 -27.18 10.39 -5.74
N GLY A 623 -28.29 10.18 -6.47
CA GLY A 623 -29.62 10.73 -6.18
C GLY A 623 -30.60 9.73 -5.54
N GLY A 624 -30.19 8.47 -5.35
CA GLY A 624 -31.04 7.43 -4.75
C GLY A 624 -30.99 7.40 -3.22
N TYR A 625 -32.06 6.89 -2.61
CA TYR A 625 -32.17 6.71 -1.15
C TYR A 625 -32.75 5.34 -0.80
N VAL A 626 -32.22 4.72 0.26
CA VAL A 626 -32.72 3.49 0.88
C VAL A 626 -33.37 3.83 2.21
N VAL A 627 -34.58 3.33 2.44
CA VAL A 627 -35.23 3.37 3.76
C VAL A 627 -34.99 2.04 4.45
N VAL A 628 -34.44 2.07 5.67
CA VAL A 628 -34.25 0.87 6.50
C VAL A 628 -35.40 0.78 7.50
N ASP A 629 -36.24 -0.24 7.32
CA ASP A 629 -37.44 -0.58 8.10
C ASP A 629 -37.58 -2.13 8.03
N ASP A 630 -38.62 -2.72 8.65
CA ASP A 630 -38.89 -4.18 8.62
C ASP A 630 -38.92 -4.78 7.20
N ASP A 631 -39.20 -3.96 6.17
CA ASP A 631 -39.07 -4.26 4.74
C ASP A 631 -38.29 -3.13 4.04
N PRO A 632 -36.96 -3.25 3.83
CA PRO A 632 -36.15 -2.18 3.24
C PRO A 632 -36.49 -1.94 1.77
N TYR A 633 -36.47 -0.68 1.33
CA TYR A 633 -36.74 -0.32 -0.06
C TYR A 633 -35.88 0.85 -0.55
N ILE A 634 -35.58 0.87 -1.84
CA ILE A 634 -34.81 1.92 -2.52
C ILE A 634 -35.72 2.72 -3.46
N PHE A 635 -35.47 4.03 -3.58
CA PHE A 635 -36.19 4.92 -4.48
C PHE A 635 -35.32 6.07 -4.99
N PHE A 636 -35.73 6.66 -6.13
CA PHE A 636 -35.00 7.71 -6.83
C PHE A 636 -35.96 8.88 -7.12
N PRO A 637 -35.90 10.00 -6.38
CA PRO A 637 -36.86 11.10 -6.52
C PRO A 637 -36.96 11.69 -7.94
N ASP A 638 -35.83 11.80 -8.64
CA ASP A 638 -35.76 12.39 -9.98
C ASP A 638 -36.11 11.40 -11.12
N LEU A 639 -36.00 10.09 -10.89
CA LEU A 639 -36.40 9.05 -11.86
C LEU A 639 -37.86 8.57 -11.65
N GLY A 640 -38.36 8.67 -10.41
CA GLY A 640 -39.74 8.37 -10.02
C GLY A 640 -40.04 6.89 -9.76
N ASP A 641 -41.32 6.60 -9.48
CA ASP A 641 -41.83 5.30 -9.00
C ASP A 641 -41.44 4.07 -9.85
N ALA A 642 -41.03 4.25 -11.11
CA ALA A 642 -40.60 3.17 -12.00
C ALA A 642 -39.19 2.61 -11.69
N TYR A 643 -38.46 3.27 -10.79
CA TYR A 643 -37.13 2.87 -10.31
C TYR A 643 -37.11 2.58 -8.80
N ARG A 644 -38.28 2.62 -8.15
CA ARG A 644 -38.45 2.08 -6.79
C ARG A 644 -38.25 0.56 -6.87
N VAL A 645 -37.52 -0.01 -5.92
CA VAL A 645 -37.51 -1.47 -5.69
C VAL A 645 -37.86 -1.73 -4.24
N ASP A 646 -38.99 -2.40 -4.02
CA ASP A 646 -39.43 -2.83 -2.69
C ASP A 646 -38.72 -4.13 -2.26
N GLN A 647 -38.50 -4.30 -0.95
CA GLN A 647 -37.80 -5.45 -0.36
C GLN A 647 -36.40 -5.68 -0.97
N LEU A 648 -35.61 -4.60 -1.15
CA LEU A 648 -34.29 -4.65 -1.76
C LEU A 648 -33.37 -5.65 -1.02
N LEU A 649 -32.77 -6.58 -1.78
CA LEU A 649 -31.79 -7.53 -1.24
C LEU A 649 -30.50 -7.62 -2.06
N VAL A 650 -30.55 -7.40 -3.38
CA VAL A 650 -29.38 -7.58 -4.25
C VAL A 650 -29.12 -6.32 -5.08
N VAL A 651 -27.84 -5.95 -5.16
CA VAL A 651 -27.32 -4.96 -6.10
C VAL A 651 -26.30 -5.67 -7.00
N GLU A 652 -26.70 -6.00 -8.22
CA GLU A 652 -25.85 -6.65 -9.23
C GLU A 652 -25.19 -5.58 -10.12
N MET A 653 -23.86 -5.49 -10.05
CA MET A 653 -23.05 -4.63 -10.90
C MET A 653 -22.81 -5.32 -12.25
N LYS A 654 -23.41 -4.80 -13.32
CA LYS A 654 -23.24 -5.29 -14.70
C LYS A 654 -22.27 -4.44 -15.49
N ARG A 655 -21.13 -5.04 -15.87
CA ARG A 655 -20.10 -4.38 -16.68
C ARG A 655 -20.62 -4.10 -18.09
N TYR A 656 -20.69 -2.82 -18.48
CA TYR A 656 -21.20 -2.40 -19.78
C TYR A 656 -20.13 -1.68 -20.61
N ILE A 657 -20.36 -1.60 -21.92
CA ILE A 657 -19.68 -0.65 -22.83
C ILE A 657 -20.77 0.08 -23.63
N GLN A 658 -20.67 1.40 -23.72
CA GLN A 658 -21.45 2.24 -24.63
C GLN A 658 -20.79 2.25 -26.02
N VAL A 659 -21.62 2.21 -27.06
CA VAL A 659 -21.17 2.36 -28.45
C VAL A 659 -21.96 3.49 -29.09
N ASP A 660 -21.32 4.63 -29.31
CA ASP A 660 -21.85 5.73 -30.13
C ASP A 660 -21.45 5.49 -31.59
N LEU A 661 -22.42 5.65 -32.49
CA LEU A 661 -22.26 5.45 -33.94
C LEU A 661 -21.83 6.74 -34.68
N GLY A 662 -21.67 7.86 -33.96
CA GLY A 662 -21.31 9.18 -34.51
C GLY A 662 -22.43 9.84 -35.33
N ASP A 663 -23.59 9.18 -35.49
CA ASP A 663 -24.71 9.65 -36.32
C ASP A 663 -25.71 10.54 -35.56
N GLY A 664 -25.51 10.70 -34.25
CA GLY A 664 -26.39 11.46 -33.35
C GLY A 664 -27.62 10.68 -32.85
N SER A 665 -27.59 9.35 -32.88
CA SER A 665 -28.46 8.50 -32.06
C SER A 665 -27.96 8.39 -30.61
N ASP A 666 -28.78 7.83 -29.72
CA ASP A 666 -28.37 7.59 -28.33
C ASP A 666 -27.42 6.36 -28.27
N PRO A 667 -26.27 6.41 -27.56
CA PRO A 667 -25.30 5.31 -27.54
C PRO A 667 -25.90 3.97 -27.08
N THR A 668 -25.55 2.90 -27.80
CA THR A 668 -26.07 1.54 -27.50
C THR A 668 -25.29 0.92 -26.35
N VAL A 669 -25.99 0.37 -25.36
CA VAL A 669 -25.39 -0.23 -24.15
C VAL A 669 -25.25 -1.74 -24.34
N VAL A 670 -24.02 -2.25 -24.26
CA VAL A 670 -23.69 -3.67 -24.40
C VAL A 670 -23.12 -4.20 -23.09
N TYR A 671 -23.79 -5.18 -22.49
CA TYR A 671 -23.30 -5.83 -21.27
C TYR A 671 -22.35 -7.00 -21.59
N LEU A 672 -21.17 -7.00 -20.99
CA LEU A 672 -20.16 -8.05 -21.24
C LEU A 672 -20.59 -9.42 -20.69
N SER A 673 -21.52 -9.46 -19.73
CA SER A 673 -22.14 -10.69 -19.21
C SER A 673 -23.07 -11.38 -20.21
N ASP A 674 -23.59 -10.62 -21.17
CA ASP A 674 -24.65 -11.05 -22.08
C ASP A 674 -24.08 -11.40 -23.48
N CYS A 675 -22.83 -10.98 -23.74
CA CYS A 675 -22.06 -11.26 -24.95
C CYS A 675 -21.60 -12.74 -25.04
N ALA A 676 -21.39 -13.23 -26.27
CA ALA A 676 -20.75 -14.53 -26.49
C ALA A 676 -19.24 -14.48 -26.16
N THR A 677 -18.77 -15.41 -25.33
CA THR A 677 -17.35 -15.58 -24.98
C THR A 677 -16.62 -16.56 -25.90
N GLU A 678 -15.32 -16.34 -26.07
CA GLU A 678 -14.37 -17.28 -26.67
C GLU A 678 -13.20 -17.52 -25.70
N SER A 679 -12.54 -18.69 -25.77
CA SER A 679 -11.49 -19.07 -24.82
C SER A 679 -10.09 -18.86 -25.41
N VAL A 680 -9.25 -18.05 -24.76
CA VAL A 680 -7.94 -17.57 -25.25
C VAL A 680 -6.82 -17.92 -24.27
N ASP A 681 -5.64 -18.30 -24.79
CA ASP A 681 -4.42 -18.48 -23.99
C ASP A 681 -3.81 -17.09 -23.71
N VAL A 682 -3.82 -16.68 -22.44
CA VAL A 682 -3.38 -15.35 -22.00
C VAL A 682 -1.89 -15.31 -21.60
N GLY A 683 -1.22 -16.47 -21.59
CA GLY A 683 0.14 -16.62 -21.09
C GLY A 683 0.32 -17.88 -20.26
N ASP A 684 1.51 -18.48 -20.36
CA ASP A 684 1.94 -19.70 -19.64
C ASP A 684 1.01 -20.92 -19.77
N GLY A 685 0.10 -20.92 -20.75
CA GLY A 685 -0.91 -21.97 -20.96
C GLY A 685 -2.18 -21.79 -20.13
N THR A 686 -2.40 -20.59 -19.58
CA THR A 686 -3.64 -20.21 -18.87
C THR A 686 -4.71 -19.86 -19.88
N MET A 687 -5.81 -20.60 -19.88
CA MET A 687 -6.98 -20.35 -20.73
C MET A 687 -8.01 -19.53 -19.96
N GLU A 688 -8.51 -18.45 -20.56
CA GLU A 688 -9.58 -17.61 -20.00
C GLU A 688 -10.68 -17.36 -21.04
N ASP A 689 -11.91 -17.15 -20.57
CA ASP A 689 -13.06 -16.83 -21.42
C ASP A 689 -13.22 -15.30 -21.55
N VAL A 690 -13.24 -14.80 -22.79
CA VAL A 690 -13.13 -13.38 -23.13
C VAL A 690 -14.16 -12.95 -24.18
N VAL A 691 -14.52 -11.67 -24.20
CA VAL A 691 -15.39 -11.06 -25.20
C VAL A 691 -14.54 -10.22 -26.15
N PHE A 692 -14.45 -10.62 -27.42
CA PHE A 692 -13.72 -9.85 -28.42
C PHE A 692 -14.37 -8.48 -28.69
N PHE A 693 -13.54 -7.48 -29.01
CA PHE A 693 -13.97 -6.14 -29.41
C PHE A 693 -15.03 -6.17 -30.51
N LYS A 694 -14.84 -7.04 -31.51
CA LYS A 694 -15.80 -7.32 -32.57
C LYS A 694 -17.18 -7.76 -32.05
N THR A 695 -17.24 -8.60 -31.01
CA THR A 695 -18.50 -9.06 -30.41
C THR A 695 -19.28 -7.91 -29.78
N VAL A 696 -18.59 -6.97 -29.11
CA VAL A 696 -19.23 -5.77 -28.55
C VAL A 696 -19.87 -4.92 -29.66
N LEU A 697 -19.17 -4.75 -30.78
CA LEU A 697 -19.70 -4.04 -31.94
C LEU A 697 -20.87 -4.78 -32.62
N ASP A 698 -20.80 -6.10 -32.75
CA ASP A 698 -21.89 -6.92 -33.31
C ASP A 698 -23.17 -6.85 -32.46
N GLU A 699 -23.06 -6.92 -31.13
CA GLU A 699 -24.20 -6.79 -30.20
C GLU A 699 -24.74 -5.34 -30.14
N ALA A 700 -23.88 -4.32 -30.38
CA ALA A 700 -24.31 -2.95 -30.64
C ALA A 700 -25.00 -2.75 -32.01
N GLY A 701 -25.03 -3.78 -32.87
CA GLY A 701 -25.68 -3.74 -34.18
C GLY A 701 -24.83 -3.16 -35.32
N VAL A 702 -23.52 -2.96 -35.10
CA VAL A 702 -22.56 -2.56 -36.14
C VAL A 702 -22.29 -3.74 -37.07
N ASP A 703 -22.35 -3.55 -38.39
CA ASP A 703 -21.99 -4.60 -39.35
C ASP A 703 -20.46 -4.79 -39.41
N THR A 704 -19.92 -5.59 -38.49
CA THR A 704 -18.50 -5.96 -38.51
C THR A 704 -18.12 -6.85 -39.71
N GLY A 705 -19.07 -7.21 -40.57
CA GLY A 705 -18.84 -7.89 -41.83
C GLY A 705 -18.47 -6.96 -43.00
N THR A 706 -18.90 -5.69 -43.01
CA THR A 706 -18.61 -4.77 -44.13
C THR A 706 -18.42 -3.31 -43.71
N GLY A 707 -17.56 -2.58 -44.43
CA GLY A 707 -17.43 -1.12 -44.29
C GLY A 707 -16.66 -0.60 -43.07
N MET A 708 -16.31 -1.47 -42.10
CA MET A 708 -15.71 -1.07 -40.82
C MET A 708 -14.36 -0.34 -40.93
N TYR A 709 -13.62 -0.50 -42.04
CA TYR A 709 -12.43 0.30 -42.41
C TYR A 709 -12.70 1.79 -42.67
N ARG A 710 -13.96 2.23 -42.54
CA ARG A 710 -14.40 3.62 -42.71
C ARG A 710 -14.56 4.36 -41.39
N TYR A 711 -14.29 3.71 -40.26
CA TYR A 711 -14.40 4.33 -38.95
C TYR A 711 -13.05 4.38 -38.24
N GLU A 712 -12.73 5.56 -37.69
CA GLU A 712 -11.83 5.72 -36.57
C GLU A 712 -12.60 5.32 -35.31
N PHE A 713 -11.96 4.54 -34.44
CA PHE A 713 -12.54 4.09 -33.18
C PHE A 713 -11.87 4.86 -32.04
N TRP A 714 -12.64 5.68 -31.33
CA TRP A 714 -12.17 6.40 -30.16
C TRP A 714 -12.59 5.60 -28.92
N LEU A 715 -11.61 5.03 -28.23
CA LEU A 715 -11.81 4.19 -27.03
C LEU A 715 -11.66 5.08 -25.79
N ILE A 716 -12.76 5.33 -25.08
CA ILE A 716 -12.79 6.25 -23.95
C ILE A 716 -12.79 5.46 -22.64
N ALA A 717 -11.77 5.70 -21.81
CA ALA A 717 -11.67 5.15 -20.46
C ALA A 717 -12.43 6.00 -19.43
N SER A 718 -12.75 5.41 -18.27
CA SER A 718 -13.54 6.03 -17.19
C SER A 718 -12.88 7.24 -16.50
N ASP A 719 -11.71 7.68 -16.97
CA ASP A 719 -11.02 8.92 -16.61
C ASP A 719 -11.11 9.98 -17.73
N GLU A 720 -12.03 9.79 -18.68
CA GLU A 720 -12.20 10.57 -19.92
C GLU A 720 -11.01 10.47 -20.90
N PHE A 721 -10.04 9.57 -20.67
CA PHE A 721 -8.91 9.39 -21.59
C PHE A 721 -9.32 8.65 -22.86
N ALA A 722 -9.45 9.39 -23.96
CA ALA A 722 -9.72 8.85 -25.29
C ALA A 722 -8.43 8.40 -26.01
N SER A 723 -8.44 7.16 -26.51
CA SER A 723 -7.40 6.61 -27.41
C SER A 723 -7.97 6.38 -28.82
N THR A 724 -7.40 7.04 -29.83
CA THR A 724 -7.86 6.99 -31.23
C THR A 724 -7.19 5.86 -32.02
N TRP A 725 -7.97 5.02 -32.72
CA TRP A 725 -7.47 3.87 -33.47
C TRP A 725 -8.11 3.69 -34.85
N ASP A 726 -7.30 3.57 -35.90
CA ASP A 726 -7.76 3.21 -37.25
C ASP A 726 -8.21 1.74 -37.33
N TYR A 727 -9.40 1.48 -37.88
CA TYR A 727 -9.81 0.10 -38.09
C TYR A 727 -9.01 -0.57 -39.22
N GLY A 728 -8.47 -1.75 -38.93
CA GLY A 728 -7.57 -2.49 -39.83
C GLY A 728 -6.12 -2.54 -39.32
N HIS A 729 -5.75 -1.71 -38.33
CA HIS A 729 -4.67 -2.08 -37.43
C HIS A 729 -5.02 -3.43 -36.78
N GLY A 730 -4.17 -4.45 -36.98
CA GLY A 730 -4.49 -5.85 -36.63
C GLY A 730 -4.69 -6.13 -35.14
N HIS A 731 -4.46 -5.12 -34.31
CA HIS A 731 -4.54 -5.16 -32.86
C HIS A 731 -5.98 -4.99 -32.38
N LEU A 732 -6.81 -4.14 -33.03
CA LEU A 732 -8.26 -4.06 -32.74
C LEU A 732 -8.99 -5.37 -33.07
N GLU A 733 -8.62 -6.01 -34.18
CA GLU A 733 -9.16 -7.32 -34.60
C GLU A 733 -8.84 -8.46 -33.61
N SER A 734 -7.87 -8.25 -32.70
CA SER A 734 -7.42 -9.22 -31.69
C SER A 734 -7.51 -8.70 -30.26
N MET A 735 -8.18 -7.55 -30.06
CA MET A 735 -8.48 -6.97 -28.76
C MET A 735 -9.70 -7.66 -28.14
N TYR A 736 -9.63 -7.93 -26.84
CA TYR A 736 -10.74 -8.49 -26.07
C TYR A 736 -10.81 -7.93 -24.65
N PHE A 737 -11.99 -8.08 -24.06
CA PHE A 737 -12.31 -7.74 -22.68
C PHE A 737 -12.52 -9.02 -21.87
N ARG A 738 -12.05 -9.05 -20.62
CA ARG A 738 -12.42 -10.10 -19.65
C ARG A 738 -13.79 -9.74 -19.05
N PRO A 739 -14.84 -10.60 -19.09
CA PRO A 739 -16.14 -10.26 -18.53
C PRO A 739 -16.14 -10.05 -17.01
N LEU A 740 -15.18 -10.67 -16.31
CA LEU A 740 -15.06 -10.70 -14.85
C LEU A 740 -13.83 -9.94 -14.33
N GLU A 741 -13.13 -9.16 -15.18
CA GLU A 741 -12.04 -8.28 -14.77
C GLU A 741 -12.07 -6.98 -15.59
N ASN A 742 -11.72 -5.85 -14.99
CA ASN A 742 -11.77 -4.54 -15.66
C ASN A 742 -10.64 -4.29 -16.69
N ARG A 743 -10.02 -5.36 -17.21
CA ARG A 743 -8.84 -5.34 -18.09
C ARG A 743 -9.21 -5.71 -19.53
N GLY A 744 -8.83 -4.85 -20.47
CA GLY A 744 -8.68 -5.19 -21.89
C GLY A 744 -7.27 -5.72 -22.19
N TYR A 745 -7.15 -6.62 -23.16
CA TYR A 745 -5.88 -7.24 -23.59
C TYR A 745 -5.81 -7.39 -25.11
N THR A 746 -4.59 -7.46 -25.63
CA THR A 746 -4.27 -7.77 -27.03
C THR A 746 -3.25 -8.92 -27.08
N VAL A 747 -3.49 -9.94 -27.90
CA VAL A 747 -2.57 -11.10 -28.06
C VAL A 747 -1.43 -10.87 -29.06
N ASP A 748 -1.24 -9.64 -29.54
CA ASP A 748 -0.21 -9.30 -30.52
C ASP A 748 1.21 -9.29 -29.90
N PRO A 749 2.11 -10.23 -30.28
CA PRO A 749 3.45 -10.31 -29.69
C PRO A 749 4.39 -9.19 -30.14
N GLU A 750 4.08 -8.49 -31.24
CA GLU A 750 4.89 -7.37 -31.71
C GLU A 750 4.61 -6.13 -30.86
N ILE A 751 3.34 -5.87 -30.50
CA ILE A 751 2.99 -4.80 -29.53
C ILE A 751 3.55 -5.10 -28.14
N ALA A 752 3.51 -6.35 -27.68
CA ALA A 752 4.07 -6.74 -26.39
C ALA A 752 5.58 -6.42 -26.25
N ALA A 753 6.30 -6.30 -27.38
CA ALA A 753 7.72 -5.93 -27.41
C ALA A 753 8.00 -4.42 -27.52
N TYR A 754 6.98 -3.57 -27.78
CA TYR A 754 7.14 -2.11 -27.92
C TYR A 754 6.91 -1.32 -26.63
N GLY A 755 6.70 -1.98 -25.48
CA GLY A 755 6.37 -1.34 -24.19
C GLY A 755 4.96 -0.74 -24.13
N GLY A 756 4.38 -0.41 -25.29
CA GLY A 756 2.99 0.02 -25.50
C GLY A 756 1.95 -1.05 -25.18
N ARG A 757 1.86 -1.46 -23.92
CA ARG A 757 0.62 -1.98 -23.34
C ARG A 757 -0.42 -0.86 -23.46
N VAL A 758 -1.19 -0.86 -24.54
CA VAL A 758 -2.33 0.05 -24.68
C VAL A 758 -3.33 -0.34 -23.61
N SER A 759 -3.28 0.38 -22.50
CA SER A 759 -4.05 0.08 -21.30
C SER A 759 -5.50 0.56 -21.46
N THR A 760 -6.24 -0.07 -22.40
CA THR A 760 -7.71 -0.03 -22.53
C THR A 760 -8.43 -0.74 -21.36
N LYS A 761 -7.76 -0.85 -20.21
CA LYS A 761 -8.40 -1.04 -18.91
C LYS A 761 -9.48 0.04 -18.75
N ALA A 762 -10.61 -0.32 -18.15
CA ALA A 762 -11.67 0.65 -17.83
C ALA A 762 -12.26 1.44 -19.03
N VAL A 763 -12.19 0.94 -20.28
CA VAL A 763 -13.01 1.47 -21.39
C VAL A 763 -14.49 1.33 -21.02
N TYR A 764 -15.22 2.44 -21.01
CA TYR A 764 -16.67 2.45 -20.80
C TYR A 764 -17.42 2.84 -22.09
N GLU A 765 -16.76 3.50 -23.05
CA GLU A 765 -17.39 4.03 -24.26
C GLU A 765 -16.48 3.88 -25.50
N ILE A 766 -17.11 3.62 -26.64
CA ILE A 766 -16.50 3.48 -27.97
C ILE A 766 -17.27 4.40 -28.91
N GLU A 767 -16.64 5.46 -29.42
CA GLU A 767 -17.22 6.29 -30.49
C GLU A 767 -16.71 5.82 -31.86
N LEU A 768 -17.61 5.75 -32.85
CA LEU A 768 -17.28 5.50 -34.26
C LEU A 768 -17.31 6.83 -35.04
N HIS A 769 -16.14 7.26 -35.55
CA HIS A 769 -16.00 8.48 -36.34
C HIS A 769 -15.82 8.16 -37.83
N ASP A 770 -16.72 8.65 -38.67
CA ASP A 770 -16.76 8.42 -40.12
C ASP A 770 -15.53 9.06 -40.81
N VAL A 771 -14.51 8.24 -41.13
CA VAL A 771 -13.22 8.66 -41.73
C VAL A 771 -13.51 9.34 -43.07
N PRO A 772 -13.19 10.63 -43.26
CA PRO A 772 -13.62 11.40 -44.44
C PRO A 772 -13.13 10.81 -45.77
N GLN A 773 -14.00 10.06 -46.45
CA GLN A 773 -13.74 9.45 -47.76
C GLN A 773 -13.78 10.50 -48.91
N GLU A 774 -13.14 11.66 -48.73
CA GLU A 774 -12.90 12.59 -49.82
C GLU A 774 -11.91 11.98 -50.82
N ALA A 775 -12.07 12.29 -52.11
CA ALA A 775 -11.10 11.82 -53.10
C ALA A 775 -9.73 12.50 -52.86
N PRO A 776 -8.60 11.76 -52.93
CA PRO A 776 -7.29 12.32 -52.63
C PRO A 776 -6.99 13.48 -53.60
N SER A 777 -6.42 14.56 -53.06
CA SER A 777 -6.24 15.83 -53.81
C SER A 777 -5.29 15.69 -55.00
N ILE A 778 -4.41 14.67 -54.98
CA ILE A 778 -3.42 14.36 -56.00
C ILE A 778 -3.57 12.91 -56.48
N GLN A 779 -3.74 12.74 -57.80
CA GLN A 779 -3.78 11.44 -58.46
C GLN A 779 -2.39 10.76 -58.45
N VAL A 780 -2.25 9.59 -57.81
CA VAL A 780 -0.98 8.86 -57.76
C VAL A 780 -0.89 7.84 -58.89
N ILE A 781 0.16 7.98 -59.71
CA ILE A 781 0.40 7.19 -60.92
C ILE A 781 1.81 6.58 -60.84
N VAL A 782 1.90 5.25 -60.80
CA VAL A 782 3.16 4.49 -60.79
C VAL A 782 3.26 3.68 -62.07
N ASP A 783 4.40 3.77 -62.78
CA ASP A 783 4.67 3.13 -64.08
C ASP A 783 3.58 3.32 -65.17
N GLY A 784 2.80 4.41 -65.06
CA GLY A 784 1.71 4.74 -65.99
C GLY A 784 0.37 4.07 -65.66
N VAL A 785 0.27 3.37 -64.53
CA VAL A 785 -0.97 2.89 -63.93
C VAL A 785 -1.38 3.86 -62.82
N THR A 786 -2.60 4.36 -62.87
CA THR A 786 -3.22 5.06 -61.74
C THR A 786 -3.42 4.06 -60.60
N LEU A 787 -2.77 4.29 -59.46
CA LEU A 787 -3.03 3.52 -58.23
C LEU A 787 -4.18 4.15 -57.45
N TRP A 788 -4.13 5.47 -57.24
CA TRP A 788 -5.21 6.24 -56.62
C TRP A 788 -5.71 7.32 -57.57
N GLY A 789 -7.04 7.46 -57.63
CA GLY A 789 -7.78 8.22 -58.64
C GLY A 789 -8.19 9.61 -58.15
N ASN A 790 -9.28 10.12 -58.71
CA ASN A 790 -9.94 11.36 -58.29
C ASN A 790 -11.40 11.07 -57.90
N ASP A 791 -11.66 9.85 -57.42
CA ASP A 791 -12.94 9.38 -56.91
C ASP A 791 -12.73 8.70 -55.54
N ALA A 792 -13.72 8.82 -54.66
CA ALA A 792 -13.65 8.33 -53.27
C ALA A 792 -13.34 6.82 -53.19
N ASN A 793 -13.91 6.04 -54.13
CA ASN A 793 -13.68 4.61 -54.28
C ASN A 793 -12.22 4.23 -54.53
N SER A 794 -11.35 5.18 -54.92
CA SER A 794 -9.93 4.88 -55.09
C SER A 794 -9.14 4.80 -53.78
N CYS A 795 -9.69 5.26 -52.65
CA CYS A 795 -9.15 4.99 -51.32
C CYS A 795 -9.50 3.59 -50.80
N ASP A 796 -10.57 2.93 -51.31
CA ASP A 796 -10.95 1.57 -50.90
C ASP A 796 -9.74 0.60 -50.97
N GLY A 797 -8.79 0.82 -51.90
CA GLY A 797 -7.59 0.00 -52.09
C GLY A 797 -6.44 0.20 -51.09
N CYS A 798 -6.47 1.21 -50.23
CA CYS A 798 -5.36 1.51 -49.30
C CYS A 798 -5.39 0.70 -48.00
N HIS A 799 -6.57 0.26 -47.56
CA HIS A 799 -6.78 -0.39 -46.25
C HIS A 799 -6.83 -1.93 -46.33
N PHE A 800 -6.57 -2.54 -47.50
CA PHE A 800 -6.62 -4.00 -47.67
C PHE A 800 -5.32 -4.72 -47.32
N LYS A 801 -5.40 -5.56 -46.28
CA LYS A 801 -4.33 -6.34 -45.66
C LYS A 801 -3.67 -7.43 -46.53
N GLU A 802 -4.19 -7.73 -47.72
CA GLU A 802 -3.83 -8.95 -48.49
C GLU A 802 -2.78 -8.77 -49.60
N ASP A 803 -2.52 -7.56 -50.11
CA ASP A 803 -1.55 -7.33 -51.20
C ASP A 803 -0.18 -6.85 -50.69
N THR A 804 0.89 -7.39 -51.27
CA THR A 804 2.23 -7.48 -50.65
C THR A 804 3.10 -6.20 -50.66
N LEU A 805 2.49 -5.02 -50.60
CA LEU A 805 3.19 -3.73 -50.71
C LEU A 805 2.77 -2.72 -49.63
N GLN A 806 3.16 -2.96 -48.38
CA GLN A 806 3.07 -1.95 -47.33
C GLN A 806 3.94 -0.73 -47.69
N LEU A 807 3.27 0.38 -48.00
CA LEU A 807 3.83 1.73 -47.92
C LEU A 807 3.15 2.41 -46.73
N PRO A 808 3.90 2.80 -45.67
CA PRO A 808 3.33 3.58 -44.58
C PRO A 808 2.99 4.97 -45.12
N ILE A 809 1.70 5.23 -45.29
CA ILE A 809 1.16 6.49 -45.78
C ILE A 809 0.13 6.96 -44.75
N ASP A 810 0.54 7.96 -43.99
CA ASP A 810 -0.33 8.80 -43.17
C ASP A 810 -1.42 9.40 -44.09
N CYS A 811 -2.67 8.99 -43.89
CA CYS A 811 -3.78 9.42 -44.75
C CYS A 811 -4.06 10.91 -44.62
N THR A 812 -3.88 11.50 -43.42
CA THR A 812 -3.89 12.95 -43.20
C THR A 812 -2.97 13.67 -44.19
N SER A 813 -1.75 13.15 -44.40
CA SER A 813 -0.78 13.70 -45.36
C SER A 813 -1.18 13.57 -46.85
N CYS A 814 -2.20 12.77 -47.17
CA CYS A 814 -2.81 12.66 -48.51
C CYS A 814 -4.02 13.58 -48.71
N HIS A 815 -4.69 14.02 -47.64
CA HIS A 815 -5.91 14.84 -47.73
C HIS A 815 -5.66 16.33 -47.38
N ASP A 816 -4.80 16.65 -46.40
CA ASP A 816 -4.58 18.02 -45.89
C ASP A 816 -3.48 18.85 -46.60
N VAL A 817 -3.05 18.47 -47.80
CA VAL A 817 -2.08 19.26 -48.59
C VAL A 817 -2.81 20.25 -49.53
N PRO A 818 -2.62 21.59 -49.37
CA PRO A 818 -3.38 22.63 -50.08
C PRO A 818 -2.82 23.07 -51.45
#